data_AF-A0A944GDQ9-F1
#
_entry.id   AF-A0A944GDQ9-F1
#
_cell.length_a   1.000
_cell.length_b   1.000
_cell.length_c   1.000
_cell.angle_alpha   90.00
_cell.angle_beta   90.00
_cell.angle_gamma   90.00
#
_symmetry.space_group_name_H-M   'P 1'
#
loop_
_entity.id
_entity.type
_entity.pdbx_description
1 polymer ?
#
loop_
_entity_poly.entity_id
_entity_poly.type
_entity_poly.pdbx_seq_one_letter_code
_entity_poly.pdbx_strand_id
1 'polypeptide(L)'
;MMANGCDDATIIAYEGDKCVPECGSAMVCCAGTCVDTNSDAYHCGKCWNQCRNHEVCDSGSCKSPSAKTCSPACDSNRRCCGETCIDVLTDPKNCGTCGVACPDGIACVDGKCDVKPTCQCSDGKVCDENGDCVVKCGSSLCRPDESCCGNTCTTLDTVKHCGSCDNACQGNAPFCQYGACADKCSPQTCEAQSAQCGIGNDGCGNAPDCGSCADGKVCTSNQCVDACTPRTCENEHKNCGTIDDGCGGKLNCGSCSGAKECKNNVCTNPECKPKTCAEQGKKCGSTSDGCGKTIQCGSCSSSQDCKNNVCVDKPTSVRDTYPVRKSIKSLQPDFQDRAQIIGNEVHGVAMNLVWAEWQPQQSKSCGANQVQYDGYCFNKNQAIIDAIREYTNHGVVVTAVVYGVPDWARRDCVNPKKRVVQAPMFCAPVDGKASDYGRFAGFVANFFNGEKGNGRVADFVIHNEVNSYMWFNIGCSDTNCNLNTWTRVYADSYNAAYDYIKKEQKNAKVLISFDHYFGATKGISYRADNFLKTLVPKLGNRDWMLAFHSYPPDLASPEFGANDYNNHGIISFGNIGVLAGWLRQNYPNDPHAWEIQLTENGINGVGASMQQRQQAQLCQAFRNVLGTPGITSFVYHRLVDHPDEVAGGLGCGLWNEDRSPKPAWTTFALANRKGVGAGWPSCGFDILPYVPLMRGYNGKKHWVTSRQFPSGVKVEQTWHILREQAPNTQLVYECRVGGPNGDHTLISTLANCENQFNMGPMGYVYKTQVAGTSPIYRCYIATTGDHFI
;
A
#
# COMPACT_ATOMS: atom_id res chain seq x y z
N MET A 1 -48.27 2.09 21.45
CA MET A 1 -47.70 2.44 22.77
C MET A 1 -47.24 1.15 23.44
N MET A 2 -45.94 1.09 23.76
CA MET A 2 -45.27 0.44 24.92
C MET A 2 -45.77 -0.94 25.41
N ALA A 3 -44.94 -2.00 25.34
CA ALA A 3 -43.99 -2.48 26.38
C ALA A 3 -44.60 -3.71 27.12
N ASN A 4 -43.92 -4.71 27.66
CA ASN A 4 -42.53 -5.13 27.84
C ASN A 4 -42.58 -6.61 28.30
N GLY A 5 -41.51 -7.38 28.10
CA GLY A 5 -41.17 -8.51 28.99
C GLY A 5 -40.88 -9.84 28.29
N CYS A 6 -39.61 -10.14 28.07
CA CYS A 6 -39.12 -11.52 28.04
C CYS A 6 -37.83 -11.59 28.86
N ASP A 7 -37.97 -12.03 30.11
CA ASP A 7 -36.94 -12.73 30.88
C ASP A 7 -37.03 -14.22 30.53
N ASP A 8 -35.91 -14.83 30.15
CA ASP A 8 -35.40 -16.14 30.62
C ASP A 8 -34.40 -16.71 29.60
N ALA A 9 -33.12 -16.76 29.99
CA ALA A 9 -32.13 -17.63 29.37
C ALA A 9 -31.32 -18.28 30.49
N THR A 10 -31.79 -19.46 30.89
CA THR A 10 -31.17 -20.39 31.82
C THR A 10 -29.84 -20.93 31.27
N ILE A 11 -28.92 -21.15 32.20
CA ILE A 11 -27.58 -21.75 32.09
C ILE A 11 -27.54 -22.96 31.13
N ILE A 12 -26.53 -23.04 30.25
CA ILE A 12 -26.21 -24.24 29.44
C ILE A 12 -24.89 -24.84 29.95
N ALA A 13 -24.95 -26.05 30.51
CA ALA A 13 -23.81 -26.92 30.81
C ALA A 13 -23.85 -28.17 29.89
N TYR A 14 -22.69 -28.76 29.59
CA TYR A 14 -22.53 -29.94 28.72
C TYR A 14 -22.55 -31.26 29.51
N GLU A 15 -23.30 -32.26 29.01
CA GLU A 15 -23.02 -33.70 29.18
C GLU A 15 -23.26 -34.44 27.84
N GLY A 16 -22.23 -35.15 27.34
CA GLY A 16 -22.25 -36.22 26.31
C GLY A 16 -23.18 -36.13 25.09
N ASP A 17 -22.62 -35.80 23.92
CA ASP A 17 -22.99 -36.19 22.53
C ASP A 17 -24.47 -36.29 22.05
N LYS A 18 -25.50 -35.81 22.76
CA LYS A 18 -26.87 -35.65 22.21
C LYS A 18 -27.61 -34.42 22.76
N CYS A 19 -28.26 -33.65 21.88
CA CYS A 19 -29.13 -32.50 22.24
C CYS A 19 -30.60 -32.89 22.27
N VAL A 20 -31.36 -32.54 23.33
CA VAL A 20 -32.83 -32.29 23.33
C VAL A 20 -33.23 -31.53 24.62
N PRO A 21 -34.30 -30.68 24.66
CA PRO A 21 -34.97 -29.81 23.65
C PRO A 21 -35.01 -28.32 24.11
N GLU A 22 -35.41 -27.29 23.37
CA GLU A 22 -36.09 -27.11 22.08
C GLU A 22 -35.68 -25.70 21.58
N CYS A 23 -35.19 -25.56 20.34
CA CYS A 23 -35.19 -24.25 19.71
C CYS A 23 -36.65 -23.83 19.53
N GLY A 24 -37.01 -22.59 19.89
CA GLY A 24 -38.37 -22.08 19.73
C GLY A 24 -38.90 -22.29 18.29
N SER A 25 -40.22 -22.27 18.10
CA SER A 25 -40.97 -22.77 16.92
C SER A 25 -40.65 -22.17 15.54
N ALA A 26 -39.57 -21.41 15.39
CA ALA A 26 -39.06 -20.88 14.12
C ALA A 26 -37.53 -21.03 13.95
N MET A 27 -36.82 -21.65 14.90
CA MET A 27 -35.36 -21.77 14.87
C MET A 27 -34.92 -23.23 14.77
N VAL A 28 -33.83 -23.48 14.05
CA VAL A 28 -33.21 -24.79 13.84
C VAL A 28 -31.90 -24.84 14.61
N CYS A 29 -31.60 -25.97 15.25
CA CYS A 29 -30.34 -26.16 15.95
C CYS A 29 -29.21 -26.49 14.95
N CYS A 30 -28.22 -25.60 14.84
CA CYS A 30 -27.03 -25.78 14.02
C CYS A 30 -25.78 -25.77 14.91
N ALA A 31 -25.20 -26.95 15.15
CA ALA A 31 -24.07 -27.20 16.06
C ALA A 31 -24.19 -26.51 17.43
N GLY A 32 -25.34 -26.71 18.10
CA GLY A 32 -25.56 -26.23 19.47
C GLY A 32 -26.02 -24.78 19.57
N THR A 33 -26.30 -24.11 18.46
CA THR A 33 -26.89 -22.76 18.42
C THR A 33 -28.22 -22.79 17.67
N CYS A 34 -29.26 -22.15 18.22
CA CYS A 34 -30.54 -21.97 17.52
C CYS A 34 -30.41 -20.82 16.51
N VAL A 35 -30.68 -21.10 15.24
CA VAL A 35 -30.61 -20.13 14.13
C VAL A 35 -31.91 -20.15 13.34
N ASP A 36 -32.37 -18.99 12.87
CA ASP A 36 -33.54 -18.91 11.98
C ASP A 36 -33.12 -19.17 10.54
N THR A 37 -33.38 -20.37 10.05
CA THR A 37 -33.01 -20.77 8.68
C THR A 37 -33.81 -20.01 7.61
N ASN A 38 -34.81 -19.21 7.96
CA ASN A 38 -35.56 -18.41 6.99
C ASN A 38 -34.94 -17.06 6.68
N SER A 39 -34.05 -16.57 7.55
CA SER A 39 -33.49 -15.21 7.48
C SER A 39 -31.98 -15.17 7.65
N ASP A 40 -31.37 -16.21 8.24
CA ASP A 40 -29.92 -16.30 8.43
C ASP A 40 -29.21 -16.69 7.12
N ALA A 41 -28.43 -15.77 6.58
CA ALA A 41 -27.67 -15.95 5.34
C ALA A 41 -26.59 -17.04 5.39
N TYR A 42 -26.21 -17.53 6.59
CA TYR A 42 -25.24 -18.61 6.80
C TYR A 42 -25.91 -19.98 7.04
N HIS A 43 -27.24 -19.99 7.28
CA HIS A 43 -28.02 -21.19 7.58
C HIS A 43 -29.32 -21.25 6.75
N CYS A 44 -29.31 -20.72 5.53
CA CYS A 44 -30.53 -20.48 4.76
C CYS A 44 -31.18 -21.78 4.26
N GLY A 45 -32.41 -22.06 4.70
CA GLY A 45 -33.19 -23.26 4.39
C GLY A 45 -32.73 -24.53 5.12
N LYS A 46 -31.48 -24.60 5.60
CA LYS A 46 -30.93 -25.66 6.45
C LYS A 46 -29.60 -25.23 7.07
N CYS A 47 -29.17 -25.92 8.13
CA CYS A 47 -27.87 -25.64 8.76
C CYS A 47 -26.71 -25.63 7.77
N TRP A 48 -25.84 -24.62 7.90
CA TRP A 48 -24.60 -24.48 7.12
C TRP A 48 -24.81 -24.29 5.62
N ASN A 49 -26.01 -23.91 5.19
CA ASN A 49 -26.30 -23.56 3.81
C ASN A 49 -26.18 -22.05 3.62
N GLN A 50 -24.94 -21.60 3.44
CA GLN A 50 -24.64 -20.18 3.24
C GLN A 50 -25.01 -19.74 1.82
N CYS A 51 -25.72 -18.61 1.71
CA CYS A 51 -26.02 -17.99 0.43
C CYS A 51 -24.76 -17.46 -0.26
N ARG A 52 -24.74 -17.46 -1.60
CA ARG A 52 -23.57 -17.02 -2.36
C ARG A 52 -23.31 -15.53 -2.11
N ASN A 53 -22.09 -15.09 -2.43
CA ASN A 53 -21.73 -13.68 -2.36
C ASN A 53 -22.78 -12.82 -3.09
N HIS A 54 -23.35 -11.87 -2.35
CA HIS A 54 -24.42 -10.96 -2.77
C HIS A 54 -25.81 -11.60 -2.86
N GLU A 55 -26.12 -12.69 -2.14
CA GLU A 55 -27.49 -13.19 -1.92
C GLU A 55 -27.94 -12.95 -0.47
N VAL A 56 -29.24 -12.75 -0.24
CA VAL A 56 -29.86 -12.69 1.09
C VAL A 56 -30.70 -13.94 1.31
N CYS A 57 -30.80 -14.40 2.56
CA CYS A 57 -31.75 -15.44 2.90
C CYS A 57 -33.14 -14.82 3.04
N ASP A 58 -34.03 -15.18 2.13
CA ASP A 58 -35.42 -14.76 2.17
C ASP A 58 -36.32 -15.99 2.11
N SER A 59 -37.04 -16.22 3.21
CA SER A 59 -37.99 -17.33 3.34
C SER A 59 -37.35 -18.70 3.09
N GLY A 60 -36.14 -18.89 3.62
CA GLY A 60 -35.42 -20.18 3.58
C GLY A 60 -34.78 -20.50 2.23
N SER A 61 -34.73 -19.52 1.32
CA SER A 61 -34.05 -19.63 0.03
C SER A 61 -33.08 -18.48 -0.17
N CYS A 62 -31.90 -18.80 -0.69
CA CYS A 62 -30.94 -17.79 -1.10
C CYS A 62 -31.46 -17.08 -2.35
N LYS A 63 -31.70 -15.78 -2.22
CA LYS A 63 -32.18 -14.93 -3.32
C LYS A 63 -31.21 -13.78 -3.49
N SER A 64 -30.90 -13.44 -4.74
CA SER A 64 -30.19 -12.18 -5.00
C SER A 64 -31.04 -11.02 -4.45
N PRO A 65 -30.48 -10.09 -3.65
CA PRO A 65 -31.13 -8.85 -3.31
C PRO A 65 -31.44 -8.18 -4.64
N SER A 66 -32.64 -7.62 -4.72
CA SER A 66 -33.16 -6.89 -5.85
C SER A 66 -32.39 -5.59 -6.07
N ALA A 67 -31.14 -5.71 -6.52
CA ALA A 67 -30.47 -4.71 -7.33
C ALA A 67 -31.03 -4.85 -8.75
N LYS A 68 -31.79 -3.83 -9.18
CA LYS A 68 -32.38 -3.72 -10.51
C LYS A 68 -31.36 -4.12 -11.59
N THR A 69 -31.63 -5.22 -12.29
CA THR A 69 -30.86 -5.69 -13.44
C THR A 69 -31.29 -4.94 -14.69
N CYS A 70 -30.33 -4.56 -15.54
CA CYS A 70 -30.60 -4.10 -16.90
C CYS A 70 -31.25 -5.26 -17.70
N SER A 71 -32.43 -5.01 -18.28
CA SER A 71 -33.11 -5.95 -19.17
C SER A 71 -33.49 -5.21 -20.45
N PRO A 72 -32.95 -5.59 -21.63
CA PRO A 72 -32.06 -6.72 -21.88
C PRO A 72 -30.65 -6.54 -21.30
N ALA A 73 -29.91 -7.65 -21.17
CA ALA A 73 -28.54 -7.67 -20.69
C ALA A 73 -27.61 -6.83 -21.60
N CYS A 74 -26.63 -6.16 -21.00
CA CYS A 74 -25.67 -5.33 -21.73
C CYS A 74 -24.78 -6.18 -22.65
N ASP A 75 -24.54 -5.65 -23.86
CA ASP A 75 -23.63 -6.24 -24.84
C ASP A 75 -22.17 -6.26 -24.32
N SER A 76 -21.32 -7.07 -24.97
CA SER A 76 -19.95 -7.42 -24.52
C SER A 76 -18.98 -6.28 -24.16
N ASN A 77 -19.30 -5.02 -24.46
CA ASN A 77 -18.46 -3.84 -24.17
C ASN A 77 -19.11 -2.84 -23.21
N ARG A 78 -20.24 -3.16 -22.57
CA ARG A 78 -20.96 -2.27 -21.65
C ARG A 78 -21.26 -2.94 -20.32
N ARG A 79 -21.25 -2.15 -19.24
CA ARG A 79 -21.53 -2.61 -17.88
C ARG A 79 -22.86 -2.01 -17.39
N CYS A 80 -23.62 -2.79 -16.64
CA CYS A 80 -24.88 -2.32 -16.08
C CYS A 80 -24.60 -1.40 -14.88
N CYS A 81 -24.92 -0.12 -15.02
CA CYS A 81 -24.77 0.91 -13.99
C CYS A 81 -26.16 1.43 -13.62
N GLY A 82 -26.88 0.71 -12.75
CA GLY A 82 -28.31 0.97 -12.48
C GLY A 82 -29.21 0.26 -13.49
N GLU A 83 -30.12 0.98 -14.14
CA GLU A 83 -31.00 0.43 -15.20
C GLU A 83 -30.42 0.62 -16.62
N THR A 84 -29.20 1.15 -16.75
CA THR A 84 -28.62 1.55 -18.04
C THR A 84 -27.27 0.90 -18.29
N CYS A 85 -27.05 0.46 -19.53
CA CYS A 85 -25.78 -0.07 -19.99
C CYS A 85 -24.82 1.06 -20.38
N ILE A 86 -23.73 1.20 -19.63
CA ILE A 86 -22.74 2.26 -19.79
C ILE A 86 -21.41 1.67 -20.24
N ASP A 87 -20.73 2.34 -21.16
CA ASP A 87 -19.38 1.98 -21.61
C ASP A 87 -18.34 2.55 -20.64
N VAL A 88 -17.87 1.72 -19.72
CA VAL A 88 -16.91 2.11 -18.68
C VAL A 88 -15.49 2.36 -19.23
N LEU A 89 -15.23 2.11 -20.51
CA LEU A 89 -13.93 2.38 -21.13
C LEU A 89 -13.82 3.81 -21.67
N THR A 90 -14.96 4.47 -21.86
CA THR A 90 -15.02 5.78 -22.54
C THR A 90 -15.91 6.80 -21.86
N ASP A 91 -16.83 6.40 -20.97
CA ASP A 91 -17.69 7.33 -20.23
C ASP A 91 -16.89 8.04 -19.11
N PRO A 92 -16.66 9.36 -19.22
CA PRO A 92 -15.92 10.12 -18.22
C PRO A 92 -16.64 10.20 -16.87
N LYS A 93 -17.91 9.80 -16.75
CA LYS A 93 -18.66 9.74 -15.48
C LYS A 93 -18.66 8.33 -14.85
N ASN A 94 -18.18 7.31 -15.56
CA ASN A 94 -18.21 5.91 -15.15
C ASN A 94 -16.93 5.15 -15.58
N CYS A 95 -15.78 5.81 -15.48
CA CYS A 95 -14.50 5.35 -16.01
C CYS A 95 -13.91 4.19 -15.19
N GLY A 96 -13.72 3.04 -15.83
CA GLY A 96 -13.24 1.79 -15.25
C GLY A 96 -14.32 0.99 -14.49
N THR A 97 -15.23 1.68 -13.77
CA THR A 97 -16.40 1.08 -13.12
C THR A 97 -17.51 2.10 -12.90
N CYS A 98 -18.74 1.63 -12.66
CA CYS A 98 -19.90 2.48 -12.41
C CYS A 98 -19.67 3.43 -11.23
N GLY A 99 -20.03 4.71 -11.41
CA GLY A 99 -19.94 5.73 -10.36
C GLY A 99 -18.55 6.36 -10.16
N VAL A 100 -17.56 6.01 -10.98
CA VAL A 100 -16.22 6.62 -10.95
C VAL A 100 -16.12 7.68 -12.05
N ALA A 101 -16.17 8.96 -11.69
CA ALA A 101 -16.02 10.06 -12.64
C ALA A 101 -14.56 10.53 -12.73
N CYS A 102 -14.11 10.86 -13.94
CA CYS A 102 -12.85 11.54 -14.18
C CYS A 102 -12.90 12.99 -13.72
N PRO A 103 -11.77 13.57 -13.28
CA PRO A 103 -11.66 15.00 -12.98
C PRO A 103 -12.03 15.89 -14.18
N ASP A 104 -12.54 17.09 -13.90
CA ASP A 104 -12.98 18.03 -14.93
C ASP A 104 -11.92 18.29 -16.00
N GLY A 105 -12.29 18.09 -17.27
CA GLY A 105 -11.41 18.27 -18.43
C GLY A 105 -10.55 17.06 -18.81
N ILE A 106 -10.66 15.93 -18.10
CA ILE A 106 -9.94 14.68 -18.38
C ILE A 106 -10.90 13.66 -19.01
N ALA A 107 -10.49 13.03 -20.11
CA ALA A 107 -11.29 12.02 -20.80
C ALA A 107 -11.07 10.63 -20.21
N CYS A 108 -12.06 9.74 -20.33
CA CYS A 108 -11.84 8.32 -20.07
C CYS A 108 -11.29 7.65 -21.34
N VAL A 109 -10.10 7.09 -21.26
CA VAL A 109 -9.42 6.36 -22.33
C VAL A 109 -9.05 4.98 -21.80
N ASP A 110 -9.58 3.93 -22.42
CA ASP A 110 -9.38 2.52 -22.04
C ASP A 110 -9.63 2.24 -20.55
N GLY A 111 -10.66 2.89 -19.99
CA GLY A 111 -11.07 2.70 -18.59
C GLY A 111 -10.18 3.43 -17.57
N LYS A 112 -9.37 4.40 -18.03
CA LYS A 112 -8.54 5.27 -17.18
C LYS A 112 -8.73 6.73 -17.56
N CYS A 113 -8.67 7.62 -16.59
CA CYS A 113 -8.72 9.06 -16.84
C CYS A 113 -7.38 9.53 -17.39
N ASP A 114 -7.35 9.99 -18.65
CA ASP A 114 -6.13 10.40 -19.36
C ASP A 114 -6.34 11.65 -20.23
N VAL A 115 -5.25 12.37 -20.53
CA VAL A 115 -5.23 13.60 -21.33
C VAL A 115 -4.97 13.30 -22.81
N LYS A 116 -5.90 13.66 -23.70
CA LYS A 116 -5.70 13.60 -25.16
C LYS A 116 -5.31 14.99 -25.69
N PRO A 117 -4.30 15.16 -26.58
CA PRO A 117 -4.02 16.45 -27.20
C PRO A 117 -5.09 16.79 -28.25
N THR A 118 -5.59 18.03 -28.23
CA THR A 118 -6.46 18.60 -29.28
C THR A 118 -5.89 19.91 -29.81
N CYS A 119 -5.68 20.00 -31.12
CA CYS A 119 -5.46 21.23 -31.89
C CYS A 119 -6.73 21.51 -32.71
N GLN A 120 -7.13 22.78 -32.84
CA GLN A 120 -8.31 23.17 -33.62
C GLN A 120 -7.88 23.88 -34.91
N CYS A 121 -7.96 23.18 -36.04
CA CYS A 121 -7.69 23.74 -37.38
C CYS A 121 -8.99 24.11 -38.10
N SER A 122 -9.01 25.28 -38.75
CA SER A 122 -10.11 25.74 -39.61
C SER A 122 -9.83 25.41 -41.09
N ASP A 123 -10.86 25.50 -41.94
CA ASP A 123 -10.75 25.42 -43.41
C ASP A 123 -10.16 24.12 -43.98
N GLY A 124 -10.66 22.97 -43.52
CA GLY A 124 -10.37 21.66 -44.14
C GLY A 124 -8.93 21.16 -43.98
N LYS A 125 -8.13 21.83 -43.14
CA LYS A 125 -6.76 21.43 -42.78
C LYS A 125 -6.77 20.42 -41.63
N VAL A 126 -5.75 19.57 -41.57
CA VAL A 126 -5.57 18.55 -40.51
C VAL A 126 -4.30 18.83 -39.73
N CYS A 127 -4.28 18.42 -38.47
CA CYS A 127 -3.07 18.48 -37.66
C CYS A 127 -2.10 17.36 -38.06
N ASP A 128 -0.83 17.72 -38.27
CA ASP A 128 0.24 16.74 -38.36
C ASP A 128 0.68 16.25 -36.96
N GLU A 129 1.69 15.36 -36.92
CA GLU A 129 2.26 14.80 -35.69
C GLU A 129 2.95 15.83 -34.77
N ASN A 130 3.17 17.05 -35.26
CA ASN A 130 3.74 18.17 -34.52
C ASN A 130 2.69 19.21 -34.09
N GLY A 131 1.44 19.06 -34.54
CA GLY A 131 0.33 19.95 -34.19
C GLY A 131 0.11 21.13 -35.16
N ASP A 132 0.73 21.11 -36.34
CA ASP A 132 0.59 22.16 -37.37
C ASP A 132 -0.60 21.89 -38.32
N CYS A 133 -1.31 22.94 -38.73
CA CYS A 133 -2.46 22.83 -39.65
C CYS A 133 -2.01 22.79 -41.13
N VAL A 134 -2.03 21.61 -41.75
CA VAL A 134 -1.57 21.38 -43.14
C VAL A 134 -2.70 20.89 -44.07
N VAL A 135 -2.51 21.07 -45.39
CA VAL A 135 -3.48 20.65 -46.41
C VAL A 135 -3.30 19.16 -46.70
N LYS A 136 -4.38 18.40 -46.51
CA LYS A 136 -4.39 16.95 -46.79
C LYS A 136 -4.63 16.70 -48.29
N CYS A 137 -3.71 15.96 -48.92
CA CYS A 137 -3.75 15.64 -50.35
C CYS A 137 -3.60 14.13 -50.55
N GLY A 138 -4.72 13.42 -50.76
CA GLY A 138 -4.73 11.95 -50.78
C GLY A 138 -4.22 11.34 -49.46
N SER A 139 -3.15 10.55 -49.53
CA SER A 139 -2.44 9.98 -48.37
C SER A 139 -1.28 10.84 -47.85
N SER A 140 -0.99 11.99 -48.47
CA SER A 140 0.16 12.86 -48.15
C SER A 140 -0.28 14.24 -47.65
N LEU A 141 0.66 15.00 -47.04
CA LEU A 141 0.47 16.37 -46.58
C LEU A 141 1.37 17.30 -47.41
N CYS A 142 0.82 18.36 -48.02
CA CYS A 142 1.59 19.26 -48.92
C CYS A 142 2.36 20.35 -48.16
N ARG A 143 3.49 20.81 -48.74
CA ARG A 143 4.26 21.94 -48.20
C ARG A 143 3.54 23.28 -48.40
N PRO A 144 3.90 24.34 -47.64
CA PRO A 144 3.22 25.64 -47.71
C PRO A 144 3.21 26.34 -49.08
N ASP A 145 4.16 26.03 -49.96
CA ASP A 145 4.32 26.59 -51.32
C ASP A 145 3.75 25.69 -52.43
N GLU A 146 3.15 24.54 -52.07
CA GLU A 146 2.58 23.58 -52.99
C GLU A 146 1.05 23.57 -52.93
N SER A 147 0.42 23.24 -54.06
CA SER A 147 -1.03 23.00 -54.15
C SER A 147 -1.32 21.53 -54.42
N CYS A 148 -2.42 21.02 -53.87
CA CYS A 148 -2.87 19.65 -54.11
C CYS A 148 -3.60 19.54 -55.46
N CYS A 149 -2.95 18.96 -56.47
CA CYS A 149 -3.54 18.69 -57.78
C CYS A 149 -3.63 17.17 -57.98
N GLY A 150 -4.85 16.61 -58.06
CA GLY A 150 -5.06 15.19 -58.34
C GLY A 150 -4.39 14.23 -57.33
N ASN A 151 -4.43 14.54 -56.04
CA ASN A 151 -3.76 13.82 -54.93
C ASN A 151 -2.21 13.89 -54.96
N THR A 152 -1.62 14.79 -55.75
CA THR A 152 -0.16 15.05 -55.76
C THR A 152 0.10 16.52 -55.47
N CYS A 153 1.12 16.81 -54.66
CA CYS A 153 1.54 18.19 -54.37
C CYS A 153 2.43 18.72 -55.50
N THR A 154 2.15 19.92 -56.03
CA THR A 154 2.89 20.54 -57.16
C THR A 154 2.83 22.08 -57.14
N THR A 155 3.71 22.75 -57.90
CA THR A 155 3.69 24.21 -58.14
C THR A 155 2.85 24.58 -59.36
N LEU A 156 2.30 25.82 -59.36
CA LEU A 156 1.33 26.31 -60.36
C LEU A 156 1.98 27.13 -61.50
N ASP A 157 3.28 27.04 -61.69
CA ASP A 157 4.05 27.75 -62.74
C ASP A 157 4.53 26.82 -63.86
N THR A 158 4.07 25.56 -63.84
CA THR A 158 4.42 24.57 -64.85
C THR A 158 3.43 24.58 -66.00
N VAL A 159 3.87 24.17 -67.19
CA VAL A 159 3.02 24.00 -68.39
C VAL A 159 1.83 23.06 -68.16
N LYS A 160 1.85 22.23 -67.11
CA LYS A 160 0.78 21.29 -66.75
C LYS A 160 -0.22 21.85 -65.74
N HIS A 161 0.15 22.87 -64.98
CA HIS A 161 -0.63 23.42 -63.86
C HIS A 161 -0.60 24.96 -63.85
N CYS A 162 -0.62 25.59 -65.02
CA CYS A 162 -0.34 27.01 -65.18
C CYS A 162 -1.42 27.87 -64.52
N GLY A 163 -1.09 28.54 -63.42
CA GLY A 163 -2.01 29.37 -62.62
C GLY A 163 -3.02 28.61 -61.77
N SER A 164 -3.35 27.34 -62.11
CA SER A 164 -4.26 26.49 -61.35
C SER A 164 -4.07 24.99 -61.64
N CYS A 165 -4.54 24.14 -60.72
CA CYS A 165 -4.42 22.68 -60.86
C CYS A 165 -5.03 22.18 -62.17
N ASP A 166 -4.31 21.24 -62.79
CA ASP A 166 -4.63 20.62 -64.08
C ASP A 166 -4.91 21.58 -65.25
N ASN A 167 -4.54 22.87 -65.13
CA ASN A 167 -4.58 23.83 -66.23
C ASN A 167 -3.37 23.68 -67.16
N ALA A 168 -3.42 22.65 -67.99
CA ALA A 168 -2.36 22.35 -68.95
C ALA A 168 -2.45 23.26 -70.18
N CYS A 169 -1.35 23.95 -70.50
CA CYS A 169 -1.23 24.75 -71.70
C CYS A 169 -1.08 23.83 -72.92
N GLN A 170 -2.05 23.87 -73.84
CA GLN A 170 -2.15 22.94 -74.98
C GLN A 170 -2.65 23.63 -76.25
N GLY A 171 -2.44 22.95 -77.39
CA GLY A 171 -2.93 23.37 -78.70
C GLY A 171 -2.27 24.65 -79.18
N ASN A 172 -3.09 25.64 -79.53
CA ASN A 172 -2.58 26.92 -80.00
C ASN A 172 -1.91 27.72 -78.89
N ALA A 173 -2.00 27.37 -77.59
CA ALA A 173 -1.37 28.09 -76.48
C ALA A 173 -0.47 27.20 -75.60
N PRO A 174 0.71 26.71 -76.09
CA PRO A 174 1.46 25.65 -75.41
C PRO A 174 2.43 26.11 -74.32
N PHE A 175 2.56 27.41 -74.01
CA PHE A 175 3.54 27.92 -73.03
C PHE A 175 2.85 28.51 -71.79
N CYS A 176 3.39 28.27 -70.59
CA CYS A 176 2.93 28.92 -69.35
C CYS A 176 3.75 30.20 -69.08
N GLN A 177 3.11 31.36 -69.16
CA GLN A 177 3.73 32.65 -68.93
C GLN A 177 2.97 33.39 -67.82
N TYR A 178 3.63 33.58 -66.68
CA TYR A 178 3.08 34.26 -65.49
C TYR A 178 1.72 33.70 -65.02
N GLY A 179 1.54 32.38 -65.11
CA GLY A 179 0.29 31.71 -64.69
C GLY A 179 -0.83 31.72 -65.75
N ALA A 180 -0.54 32.10 -67.00
CA ALA A 180 -1.49 32.00 -68.12
C ALA A 180 -0.88 31.32 -69.37
N CYS A 181 -1.70 30.59 -70.13
CA CYS A 181 -1.26 29.90 -71.34
C CYS A 181 -1.19 30.83 -72.56
N ALA A 182 -0.10 30.80 -73.33
CA ALA A 182 0.17 31.71 -74.46
C ALA A 182 0.55 30.98 -75.77
N ASP A 183 0.24 31.59 -76.92
CA ASP A 183 0.18 30.97 -78.26
C ASP A 183 1.46 31.01 -79.11
N LYS A 184 2.18 32.11 -79.07
CA LYS A 184 3.53 32.21 -79.60
C LYS A 184 4.36 33.05 -78.67
N CYS A 185 5.57 32.58 -78.39
CA CYS A 185 6.53 33.42 -77.73
C CYS A 185 7.04 34.48 -78.72
N SER A 186 6.69 35.75 -78.49
CA SER A 186 7.16 36.88 -79.30
C SER A 186 8.33 37.54 -78.58
N PRO A 187 9.59 37.28 -79.02
CA PRO A 187 10.76 37.75 -78.31
C PRO A 187 10.87 39.27 -78.34
N GLN A 188 11.00 39.91 -77.18
CA GLN A 188 11.11 41.37 -77.10
C GLN A 188 12.49 41.87 -77.55
N THR A 189 12.54 42.91 -78.40
CA THR A 189 13.79 43.59 -78.79
C THR A 189 14.28 44.56 -77.70
N CYS A 190 15.58 44.87 -77.67
CA CYS A 190 16.15 45.83 -76.70
C CYS A 190 15.41 47.18 -76.69
N GLU A 191 15.03 47.71 -77.86
CA GLU A 191 14.24 48.93 -77.97
C GLU A 191 12.81 48.77 -77.44
N ALA A 192 12.16 47.63 -77.67
CA ALA A 192 10.84 47.34 -77.10
C ALA A 192 10.91 47.19 -75.55
N GLN A 193 12.06 46.78 -75.03
CA GLN A 193 12.37 46.73 -73.60
C GLN A 193 12.88 48.08 -73.05
N SER A 194 13.00 49.11 -73.90
CA SER A 194 13.62 50.41 -73.61
C SER A 194 15.06 50.32 -73.09
N ALA A 195 15.79 49.23 -73.34
CA ALA A 195 17.13 48.95 -72.84
C ALA A 195 18.22 49.66 -73.68
N GLN A 196 19.05 50.48 -73.04
CA GLN A 196 20.13 51.27 -73.64
C GLN A 196 21.53 50.62 -73.58
N CYS A 197 21.79 49.73 -72.62
CA CYS A 197 23.01 48.93 -72.52
C CYS A 197 22.73 47.63 -71.73
N GLY A 198 23.57 46.58 -71.78
CA GLY A 198 23.38 45.29 -71.06
C GLY A 198 22.74 44.15 -71.88
N ILE A 199 22.62 42.93 -71.32
CA ILE A 199 21.99 41.77 -71.99
C ILE A 199 20.53 41.61 -71.50
N GLY A 200 19.56 41.71 -72.41
CA GLY A 200 18.14 41.52 -72.13
C GLY A 200 17.72 40.05 -72.08
N ASN A 201 16.47 39.79 -71.70
CA ASN A 201 15.82 38.47 -71.80
C ASN A 201 14.57 38.66 -72.63
N ASP A 202 14.49 37.97 -73.76
CA ASP A 202 13.40 38.18 -74.71
C ASP A 202 12.08 37.51 -74.31
N GLY A 203 12.05 36.80 -73.17
CA GLY A 203 10.87 36.08 -72.65
C GLY A 203 10.64 34.74 -73.34
N CYS A 204 11.51 34.36 -74.28
CA CYS A 204 11.42 33.16 -75.11
C CYS A 204 12.63 32.24 -74.99
N GLY A 205 13.51 32.53 -74.03
CA GLY A 205 14.69 31.73 -73.71
C GLY A 205 15.97 32.17 -74.43
N ASN A 206 15.97 33.30 -75.16
CA ASN A 206 17.21 33.91 -75.68
C ASN A 206 17.52 35.27 -75.00
N ALA A 207 18.78 35.67 -75.07
CA ALA A 207 19.29 36.84 -74.37
C ALA A 207 19.97 37.84 -75.33
N PRO A 208 19.23 38.84 -75.88
CA PRO A 208 19.81 39.81 -76.82
C PRO A 208 20.72 40.84 -76.12
N ASP A 209 21.90 41.12 -76.68
CA ASP A 209 22.84 42.13 -76.17
C ASP A 209 22.51 43.54 -76.69
N CYS A 210 22.24 44.47 -75.76
CA CYS A 210 21.75 45.82 -76.00
C CYS A 210 22.86 46.90 -75.93
N GLY A 211 24.15 46.52 -75.91
CA GLY A 211 25.29 47.44 -76.02
C GLY A 211 25.91 47.86 -74.67
N SER A 212 26.90 48.76 -74.70
CA SER A 212 27.62 49.24 -73.52
C SER A 212 27.62 50.76 -73.39
N CYS A 213 27.79 51.22 -72.15
CA CYS A 213 27.62 52.59 -71.70
C CYS A 213 28.92 53.44 -71.86
N ALA A 214 28.82 54.75 -72.15
CA ALA A 214 29.99 55.64 -72.38
C ALA A 214 30.77 56.00 -71.10
N ASP A 215 32.06 56.36 -71.24
CA ASP A 215 33.01 56.59 -70.13
C ASP A 215 32.47 57.51 -69.01
N GLY A 216 32.57 57.02 -67.77
CA GLY A 216 32.07 57.69 -66.56
C GLY A 216 30.63 57.31 -66.15
N LYS A 217 29.93 56.54 -66.99
CA LYS A 217 28.60 55.99 -66.70
C LYS A 217 28.64 54.45 -66.64
N VAL A 218 27.80 53.87 -65.79
CA VAL A 218 27.66 52.41 -65.62
C VAL A 218 26.28 51.94 -66.08
N CYS A 219 26.24 50.74 -66.65
CA CYS A 219 25.02 50.04 -67.04
C CYS A 219 24.30 49.52 -65.80
N THR A 220 23.16 50.10 -65.45
CA THR A 220 22.34 49.61 -64.34
C THR A 220 20.90 49.44 -64.80
N SER A 221 20.34 48.24 -64.64
CA SER A 221 18.98 47.88 -65.09
C SER A 221 18.72 48.27 -66.54
N ASN A 222 19.70 47.98 -67.39
CA ASN A 222 19.72 48.27 -68.81
C ASN A 222 19.66 49.76 -69.20
N GLN A 223 20.03 50.69 -68.30
CA GLN A 223 20.13 52.14 -68.58
C GLN A 223 21.54 52.69 -68.26
N CYS A 224 21.96 53.74 -68.96
CA CYS A 224 23.25 54.40 -68.75
C CYS A 224 23.18 55.48 -67.66
N VAL A 225 23.77 55.28 -66.48
CA VAL A 225 23.72 56.25 -65.35
C VAL A 225 25.10 56.63 -64.81
N ASP A 226 25.25 57.83 -64.23
CA ASP A 226 26.52 58.36 -63.69
C ASP A 226 27.04 57.57 -62.46
N ALA A 227 28.37 57.41 -62.35
CA ALA A 227 29.02 56.56 -61.34
C ALA A 227 28.91 57.08 -59.88
N CYS A 228 28.68 56.15 -58.96
CA CYS A 228 28.30 56.36 -57.56
C CYS A 228 29.51 56.38 -56.60
N THR A 229 29.44 57.15 -55.50
CA THR A 229 30.46 57.17 -54.43
C THR A 229 30.15 56.11 -53.35
N PRO A 230 31.00 55.09 -53.15
CA PRO A 230 30.68 53.95 -52.29
C PRO A 230 30.66 54.31 -50.81
N ARG A 231 29.60 53.87 -50.13
CA ARG A 231 29.44 53.95 -48.66
C ARG A 231 30.49 53.09 -47.96
N THR A 232 30.71 53.25 -46.66
CA THR A 232 31.57 52.36 -45.86
C THR A 232 30.79 51.77 -44.69
N CYS A 233 31.20 50.60 -44.18
CA CYS A 233 30.56 49.97 -43.02
C CYS A 233 30.47 50.91 -41.81
N GLU A 234 31.50 51.72 -41.58
CA GLU A 234 31.55 52.65 -40.45
C GLU A 234 30.59 53.84 -40.62
N ASN A 235 30.49 54.38 -41.84
CA ASN A 235 29.58 55.49 -42.16
C ASN A 235 28.10 55.09 -42.08
N GLU A 236 27.78 53.82 -42.35
CA GLU A 236 26.42 53.28 -42.22
C GLU A 236 26.14 52.66 -40.84
N HIS A 237 27.11 52.77 -39.92
CA HIS A 237 27.07 52.21 -38.57
C HIS A 237 26.79 50.69 -38.54
N LYS A 238 27.37 49.95 -39.49
CA LYS A 238 27.25 48.50 -39.66
C LYS A 238 28.54 47.82 -39.23
N ASN A 239 28.44 46.75 -38.46
CA ASN A 239 29.60 46.05 -37.86
C ASN A 239 29.52 44.52 -37.98
N CYS A 240 28.64 44.00 -38.83
CA CYS A 240 28.62 42.60 -39.22
C CYS A 240 27.90 42.37 -40.56
N GLY A 241 28.13 41.20 -41.15
CA GLY A 241 27.48 40.78 -42.38
C GLY A 241 27.98 41.57 -43.59
N THR A 242 27.28 41.46 -44.71
CA THR A 242 27.65 42.11 -45.96
C THR A 242 26.63 43.17 -46.30
N ILE A 243 27.07 44.40 -46.59
CA ILE A 243 26.23 45.48 -47.11
C ILE A 243 26.65 45.85 -48.53
N ASP A 244 25.71 46.36 -49.30
CA ASP A 244 26.01 46.99 -50.58
C ASP A 244 26.63 48.37 -50.30
N ASP A 245 27.69 48.72 -51.02
CA ASP A 245 28.28 50.05 -50.94
C ASP A 245 27.42 51.13 -51.63
N GLY A 246 26.28 50.73 -52.21
CA GLY A 246 25.34 51.59 -52.89
C GLY A 246 25.74 51.88 -54.34
N CYS A 247 26.87 51.33 -54.79
CA CYS A 247 27.45 51.55 -56.13
C CYS A 247 27.73 50.22 -56.86
N GLY A 248 27.19 49.11 -56.35
CA GLY A 248 27.29 47.77 -56.93
C GLY A 248 28.43 46.92 -56.37
N GLY A 249 29.21 47.42 -55.41
CA GLY A 249 30.21 46.66 -54.65
C GLY A 249 29.64 46.13 -53.34
N LYS A 250 30.13 44.97 -52.87
CA LYS A 250 29.75 44.40 -51.57
C LYS A 250 30.84 44.60 -50.53
N LEU A 251 30.50 45.25 -49.42
CA LEU A 251 31.38 45.46 -48.27
C LEU A 251 31.09 44.43 -47.18
N ASN A 252 32.13 43.72 -46.75
CA ASN A 252 32.03 42.80 -45.60
C ASN A 252 32.38 43.55 -44.31
N CYS A 253 31.38 43.79 -43.47
CA CYS A 253 31.50 44.53 -42.22
C CYS A 253 31.91 43.65 -41.03
N GLY A 254 32.33 42.41 -41.27
CA GLY A 254 32.83 41.49 -40.25
C GLY A 254 31.78 40.53 -39.70
N SER A 255 32.10 39.89 -38.57
CA SER A 255 31.23 38.92 -37.89
C SER A 255 31.13 39.27 -36.40
N CYS A 256 29.98 39.01 -35.79
CA CYS A 256 29.76 39.31 -34.38
C CYS A 256 30.57 38.39 -33.47
N SER A 257 31.23 38.96 -32.48
CA SER A 257 31.95 38.22 -31.44
C SER A 257 31.00 37.81 -30.31
N GLY A 258 31.09 36.56 -29.84
CA GLY A 258 30.24 36.00 -28.77
C GLY A 258 28.86 35.55 -29.27
N ALA A 259 27.89 35.44 -28.36
CA ALA A 259 26.53 34.96 -28.68
C ALA A 259 25.62 36.02 -29.35
N LYS A 260 26.19 37.04 -30.02
CA LYS A 260 25.43 38.11 -30.68
C LYS A 260 25.06 37.72 -32.11
N GLU A 261 23.87 38.09 -32.54
CA GLU A 261 23.38 37.81 -33.89
C GLU A 261 23.48 39.05 -34.78
N CYS A 262 23.81 38.83 -36.05
CA CYS A 262 23.87 39.89 -37.05
C CYS A 262 22.47 40.11 -37.63
N LYS A 263 21.72 41.09 -37.09
CA LYS A 263 20.43 41.53 -37.65
C LYS A 263 20.60 42.91 -38.27
N ASN A 264 20.15 43.07 -39.52
CA ASN A 264 20.27 44.32 -40.29
C ASN A 264 21.70 44.90 -40.31
N ASN A 265 22.68 44.01 -40.42
CA ASN A 265 24.11 44.32 -40.49
C ASN A 265 24.69 45.02 -39.24
N VAL A 266 23.99 44.91 -38.10
CA VAL A 266 24.47 45.36 -36.79
C VAL A 266 24.45 44.18 -35.82
N CYS A 267 25.52 44.04 -35.03
CA CYS A 267 25.61 43.04 -33.97
C CYS A 267 24.67 43.40 -32.83
N THR A 268 23.49 42.80 -32.86
CA THR A 268 22.51 42.90 -31.78
C THR A 268 22.67 41.70 -30.86
N ASN A 269 22.42 41.89 -29.57
CA ASN A 269 22.12 40.73 -28.72
C ASN A 269 20.89 40.03 -29.33
N PRO A 270 20.82 38.69 -29.33
CA PRO A 270 19.62 38.00 -29.76
C PRO A 270 18.44 38.62 -29.01
N GLU A 271 17.34 38.91 -29.71
CA GLU A 271 16.09 39.27 -29.03
C GLU A 271 15.85 38.19 -27.98
N CYS A 272 15.78 38.62 -26.73
CA CYS A 272 15.71 37.66 -25.65
C CYS A 272 14.39 36.88 -25.79
N LYS A 273 14.50 35.61 -26.14
CA LYS A 273 13.35 34.70 -26.23
C LYS A 273 13.00 34.27 -24.80
N PRO A 274 11.84 34.70 -24.26
CA PRO A 274 11.45 34.37 -22.91
C PRO A 274 11.25 32.86 -22.80
N LYS A 275 12.03 32.20 -21.96
CA LYS A 275 11.91 30.76 -21.74
C LYS A 275 10.73 30.48 -20.83
N THR A 276 9.90 29.52 -21.21
CA THR A 276 8.82 28.99 -20.38
C THR A 276 9.35 28.17 -19.21
N CYS A 277 8.50 27.89 -18.22
CA CYS A 277 8.85 27.03 -17.09
C CYS A 277 9.31 25.64 -17.55
N ALA A 278 8.67 25.06 -18.57
CA ALA A 278 9.02 23.75 -19.12
C ALA A 278 10.43 23.75 -19.75
N GLU A 279 10.74 24.75 -20.57
CA GLU A 279 12.07 24.90 -21.20
C GLU A 279 13.19 25.12 -20.19
N GLN A 280 12.86 25.67 -19.02
CA GLN A 280 13.79 25.86 -17.91
C GLN A 280 13.82 24.68 -16.93
N GLY A 281 13.05 23.61 -17.17
CA GLY A 281 12.93 22.46 -16.26
C GLY A 281 12.31 22.83 -14.90
N LYS A 282 11.57 23.94 -14.82
CA LYS A 282 10.91 24.42 -13.61
C LYS A 282 9.46 23.92 -13.54
N LYS A 283 9.08 23.36 -12.39
CA LYS A 283 7.78 22.73 -12.13
C LYS A 283 6.96 23.41 -11.03
N CYS A 284 7.56 24.36 -10.30
CA CYS A 284 6.90 25.07 -9.20
C CYS A 284 7.49 26.47 -8.97
N GLY A 285 6.74 27.36 -8.32
CA GLY A 285 7.22 28.67 -7.83
C GLY A 285 7.47 29.68 -8.95
N SER A 286 8.12 30.81 -8.65
CA SER A 286 8.41 31.85 -9.63
C SER A 286 9.86 31.81 -10.11
N THR A 287 10.08 32.10 -11.39
CA THR A 287 11.44 32.21 -11.97
C THR A 287 11.47 33.31 -13.02
N SER A 288 12.64 33.72 -13.50
CA SER A 288 12.74 34.68 -14.60
C SER A 288 12.57 33.97 -15.94
N ASP A 289 11.96 34.62 -16.92
CA ASP A 289 11.94 34.16 -18.32
C ASP A 289 13.32 34.27 -19.03
N GLY A 290 14.36 34.74 -18.33
CA GLY A 290 15.68 35.00 -18.91
C GLY A 290 15.79 36.35 -19.63
N CYS A 291 14.68 37.12 -19.70
CA CYS A 291 14.53 38.37 -20.45
C CYS A 291 14.05 39.54 -19.59
N GLY A 292 14.04 39.36 -18.26
CA GLY A 292 13.70 40.39 -17.30
C GLY A 292 12.25 40.38 -16.81
N LYS A 293 11.40 39.43 -17.26
CA LYS A 293 10.07 39.21 -16.66
C LYS A 293 10.09 37.99 -15.74
N THR A 294 9.24 38.01 -14.72
CA THR A 294 9.03 36.90 -13.80
C THR A 294 7.84 36.07 -14.26
N ILE A 295 8.03 34.76 -14.40
CA ILE A 295 7.01 33.77 -14.78
C ILE A 295 6.68 32.85 -13.59
N GLN A 296 5.44 32.35 -13.54
CA GLN A 296 4.94 31.47 -12.47
C GLN A 296 4.82 30.04 -12.99
N CYS A 297 5.50 29.11 -12.33
CA CYS A 297 5.67 27.74 -12.76
C CYS A 297 4.82 26.78 -11.95
N GLY A 298 3.50 26.96 -11.82
CA GLY A 298 2.65 25.99 -11.11
C GLY A 298 3.00 25.76 -9.62
N SER A 299 2.39 24.74 -9.02
CA SER A 299 2.54 24.36 -7.62
C SER A 299 2.78 22.86 -7.48
N CYS A 300 3.50 22.47 -6.42
CA CYS A 300 3.73 21.06 -6.11
C CYS A 300 2.53 20.42 -5.41
N SER A 301 2.47 19.10 -5.45
CA SER A 301 1.50 18.34 -4.66
C SER A 301 1.72 18.55 -3.15
N SER A 302 0.73 18.19 -2.34
CA SER A 302 0.79 18.34 -0.89
C SER A 302 1.96 17.59 -0.21
N SER A 303 2.49 16.54 -0.85
CA SER A 303 3.63 15.74 -0.39
C SER A 303 5.00 16.27 -0.84
N GLN A 304 5.04 17.39 -1.58
CA GLN A 304 6.25 17.92 -2.18
C GLN A 304 6.50 19.38 -1.79
N ASP A 305 7.77 19.75 -1.63
CA ASP A 305 8.21 21.13 -1.48
C ASP A 305 8.69 21.67 -2.83
N CYS A 306 8.45 22.96 -3.06
CA CYS A 306 9.09 23.64 -4.17
C CYS A 306 10.50 24.09 -3.77
N LYS A 307 11.52 23.35 -4.20
CA LYS A 307 12.93 23.72 -3.97
C LYS A 307 13.62 23.95 -5.31
N ASN A 308 14.26 25.12 -5.47
CA ASN A 308 14.91 25.53 -6.71
C ASN A 308 14.00 25.44 -7.95
N ASN A 309 12.70 25.74 -7.74
CA ASN A 309 11.64 25.66 -8.75
C ASN A 309 11.39 24.24 -9.31
N VAL A 310 11.77 23.19 -8.58
CA VAL A 310 11.43 21.81 -8.88
C VAL A 310 10.67 21.22 -7.69
N CYS A 311 9.66 20.40 -7.96
CA CYS A 311 8.98 19.65 -6.92
C CYS A 311 9.87 18.52 -6.44
N VAL A 312 10.26 18.61 -5.18
CA VAL A 312 11.01 17.57 -4.49
C VAL A 312 10.13 17.01 -3.38
N ASP A 313 10.21 15.70 -3.16
CA ASP A 313 9.46 15.08 -2.08
C ASP A 313 9.86 15.71 -0.75
N LYS A 314 8.85 16.06 0.06
CA LYS A 314 9.08 16.47 1.44
C LYS A 314 9.83 15.33 2.14
N PRO A 315 10.87 15.63 2.94
CA PRO A 315 11.48 14.60 3.77
C PRO A 315 10.39 13.96 4.60
N THR A 316 10.17 12.64 4.44
CA THR A 316 9.18 11.94 5.23
C THR A 316 9.63 11.99 6.69
N SER A 317 8.85 12.67 7.52
CA SER A 317 9.10 12.78 8.96
C SER A 317 9.32 11.38 9.54
N VAL A 318 10.32 11.22 10.42
CA VAL A 318 10.67 9.90 10.98
C VAL A 318 9.44 9.30 11.66
N ARG A 319 8.66 10.13 12.37
CA ARG A 319 7.42 9.72 13.05
C ARG A 319 6.33 9.24 12.09
N ASP A 320 6.39 9.64 10.82
CA ASP A 320 5.45 9.29 9.76
C ASP A 320 5.94 8.11 8.89
N THR A 321 7.04 7.45 9.23
CA THR A 321 7.51 6.21 8.54
C THR A 321 7.47 5.02 9.48
N TYR A 322 7.26 3.78 9.04
CA TYR A 322 7.41 2.64 9.95
C TYR A 322 8.89 2.20 10.04
N PRO A 323 9.47 1.96 11.24
CA PRO A 323 10.84 1.46 11.35
C PRO A 323 10.96 0.04 10.76
N VAL A 324 12.02 -0.22 10.00
CA VAL A 324 12.23 -1.52 9.37
C VAL A 324 12.60 -2.57 10.41
N ARG A 325 11.77 -3.61 10.56
CA ARG A 325 12.03 -4.77 11.41
C ARG A 325 12.75 -5.85 10.60
N LYS A 326 14.01 -6.17 10.93
CA LYS A 326 14.83 -7.13 10.16
C LYS A 326 14.54 -8.61 10.49
N SER A 327 13.95 -8.88 11.64
CA SER A 327 13.57 -10.22 12.10
C SER A 327 12.34 -10.14 12.99
N ILE A 328 11.52 -11.20 13.00
CA ILE A 328 10.39 -11.30 13.94
C ILE A 328 10.86 -11.49 15.39
N LYS A 329 12.10 -11.98 15.61
CA LYS A 329 12.63 -12.31 16.94
C LYS A 329 12.69 -11.08 17.84
N SER A 330 11.82 -11.08 18.83
CA SER A 330 11.62 -9.99 19.79
C SER A 330 11.57 -10.54 21.23
N LEU A 331 11.72 -9.67 22.21
CA LEU A 331 11.79 -10.06 23.62
C LEU A 331 11.03 -9.06 24.49
N GLN A 332 10.41 -9.50 25.58
CA GLN A 332 9.98 -8.61 26.65
C GLN A 332 11.10 -8.53 27.70
N PRO A 333 11.82 -7.40 27.79
CA PRO A 333 13.01 -7.32 28.61
C PRO A 333 12.75 -6.70 29.98
N ASP A 334 13.66 -6.97 30.92
CA ASP A 334 13.85 -6.09 32.06
C ASP A 334 14.75 -4.90 31.64
N PHE A 335 14.56 -3.71 32.21
CA PHE A 335 15.19 -2.45 31.71
C PHE A 335 16.74 -2.43 31.76
N GLN A 336 17.39 -3.43 32.35
CA GLN A 336 18.81 -3.42 32.74
C GLN A 336 19.73 -4.18 31.75
N ASP A 337 19.25 -5.24 31.08
CA ASP A 337 20.10 -6.19 30.33
C ASP A 337 20.21 -5.90 28.83
N ARG A 338 20.20 -4.61 28.48
CA ARG A 338 20.03 -4.12 27.10
C ARG A 338 21.11 -4.59 26.14
N ALA A 339 22.36 -4.65 26.60
CA ALA A 339 23.49 -5.14 25.81
C ALA A 339 23.34 -6.61 25.39
N GLN A 340 22.80 -7.47 26.28
CA GLN A 340 22.54 -8.88 25.96
C GLN A 340 21.42 -9.02 24.94
N ILE A 341 20.44 -8.12 24.96
CA ILE A 341 19.31 -8.13 24.04
C ILE A 341 19.76 -7.66 22.66
N ILE A 342 20.38 -6.48 22.58
CA ILE A 342 20.87 -5.88 21.35
C ILE A 342 21.94 -6.78 20.69
N GLY A 343 22.86 -7.34 21.48
CA GLY A 343 23.96 -8.17 21.00
C GLY A 343 23.57 -9.55 20.47
N ASN A 344 22.32 -10.00 20.70
CA ASN A 344 21.84 -11.32 20.28
C ASN A 344 20.75 -11.23 19.19
N GLU A 345 20.85 -10.26 18.28
CA GLU A 345 19.98 -10.15 17.09
C GLU A 345 18.49 -10.10 17.43
N VAL A 346 18.13 -9.41 18.51
CA VAL A 346 16.75 -9.05 18.84
C VAL A 346 16.38 -7.81 18.05
N HIS A 347 15.29 -7.88 17.27
CA HIS A 347 14.87 -6.80 16.35
C HIS A 347 13.58 -6.10 16.79
N GLY A 348 13.02 -6.49 17.93
CA GLY A 348 12.06 -5.68 18.65
C GLY A 348 11.92 -6.04 20.12
N VAL A 349 11.29 -5.14 20.86
CA VAL A 349 10.99 -5.32 22.28
C VAL A 349 9.57 -4.89 22.62
N ALA A 350 8.93 -5.59 23.55
CA ALA A 350 7.68 -5.12 24.15
C ALA A 350 7.97 -4.47 25.51
N MET A 351 7.41 -3.28 25.75
CA MET A 351 7.62 -2.51 26.97
C MET A 351 6.28 -2.09 27.57
N ASN A 352 6.08 -2.39 28.84
CA ASN A 352 4.88 -2.00 29.58
C ASN A 352 4.96 -0.52 29.94
N LEU A 353 4.01 0.28 29.47
CA LEU A 353 3.88 1.70 29.80
C LEU A 353 2.58 1.94 30.57
N VAL A 354 2.69 1.96 31.89
CA VAL A 354 1.57 1.92 32.83
C VAL A 354 1.06 3.34 33.11
N TRP A 355 -0.15 3.68 32.67
CA TRP A 355 -0.72 5.03 32.78
C TRP A 355 -0.69 5.56 34.22
N ALA A 356 -0.98 4.73 35.22
CA ALA A 356 -0.96 5.10 36.63
C ALA A 356 0.44 5.53 37.14
N GLU A 357 1.52 5.04 36.55
CA GLU A 357 2.88 5.45 36.91
C GLU A 357 3.25 6.79 36.26
N TRP A 358 2.84 6.98 35.01
CA TRP A 358 3.10 8.20 34.24
C TRP A 358 2.15 9.35 34.61
N GLN A 359 0.97 9.05 35.15
CA GLN A 359 -0.02 10.04 35.56
C GLN A 359 -0.81 9.59 36.81
N PRO A 360 -0.15 9.44 37.97
CA PRO A 360 -0.80 9.01 39.21
C PRO A 360 -1.88 9.99 39.68
N GLN A 361 -1.73 11.26 39.33
CA GLN A 361 -2.73 12.31 39.55
C GLN A 361 -2.86 13.17 38.30
N GLN A 362 -4.07 13.69 38.07
CA GLN A 362 -4.33 14.62 36.98
C GLN A 362 -3.94 16.04 37.40
N SER A 363 -3.01 16.67 36.68
CA SER A 363 -2.62 18.07 36.86
C SER A 363 -2.47 18.77 35.52
N LYS A 364 -2.76 20.08 35.50
CA LYS A 364 -2.51 20.99 34.37
C LYS A 364 -1.25 21.86 34.56
N SER A 365 -0.72 21.91 35.79
CA SER A 365 0.48 22.68 36.15
C SER A 365 1.62 21.71 36.40
N CYS A 366 2.63 21.72 35.52
CA CYS A 366 3.66 20.70 35.50
C CYS A 366 4.85 21.08 36.39
N GLY A 367 5.29 20.13 37.21
CA GLY A 367 6.56 20.24 37.95
C GLY A 367 7.78 20.02 37.05
N ALA A 368 8.98 20.22 37.61
CA ALA A 368 10.24 20.10 36.89
C ALA A 368 10.47 18.71 36.25
N ASN A 369 9.96 17.64 36.88
CA ASN A 369 10.11 16.25 36.42
C ASN A 369 8.94 15.76 35.55
N GLN A 370 8.11 16.68 35.05
CA GLN A 370 6.95 16.35 34.22
C GLN A 370 7.08 16.94 32.82
N VAL A 371 6.28 16.40 31.90
CA VAL A 371 6.12 16.87 30.52
C VAL A 371 4.66 17.24 30.34
N GLN A 372 4.43 18.42 29.76
CA GLN A 372 3.09 18.82 29.36
C GLN A 372 2.75 18.24 27.99
N TYR A 373 1.58 17.61 27.88
CA TYR A 373 0.99 17.18 26.62
C TYR A 373 -0.52 17.39 26.67
N ASP A 374 -1.07 18.02 25.63
CA ASP A 374 -2.50 18.34 25.51
C ASP A 374 -3.08 19.03 26.76
N GLY A 375 -2.27 19.91 27.38
CA GLY A 375 -2.65 20.67 28.57
C GLY A 375 -2.55 19.93 29.91
N TYR A 376 -2.09 18.67 29.93
CA TYR A 376 -1.93 17.86 31.13
C TYR A 376 -0.49 17.40 31.34
N CYS A 377 -0.15 17.11 32.60
CA CYS A 377 1.20 16.73 33.00
C CYS A 377 1.36 15.22 33.12
N PHE A 378 2.50 14.72 32.64
CA PHE A 378 2.93 13.34 32.71
C PHE A 378 4.33 13.27 33.33
N ASN A 379 4.54 12.36 34.29
CA ASN A 379 5.82 12.11 34.93
C ASN A 379 6.84 11.56 33.94
N LYS A 380 8.12 11.91 34.09
CA LYS A 380 9.21 11.27 33.35
C LYS A 380 9.73 10.06 34.11
N ASN A 381 9.93 8.94 33.42
CA ASN A 381 10.73 7.82 33.92
C ASN A 381 12.02 7.70 33.11
N GLN A 382 13.14 8.16 33.69
CA GLN A 382 14.41 8.25 32.96
C GLN A 382 14.94 6.88 32.52
N ALA A 383 14.76 5.83 33.34
CA ALA A 383 15.21 4.49 32.99
C ALA A 383 14.48 3.93 31.76
N ILE A 384 13.16 4.17 31.66
CA ILE A 384 12.37 3.79 30.48
C ILE A 384 12.80 4.61 29.25
N ILE A 385 13.01 5.91 29.42
CA ILE A 385 13.45 6.80 28.33
C ILE A 385 14.79 6.36 27.78
N ASP A 386 15.76 6.09 28.65
CA ASP A 386 17.09 5.65 28.24
C ASP A 386 17.05 4.28 27.55
N ALA A 387 16.23 3.35 28.05
CA ALA A 387 16.03 2.05 27.40
C ALA A 387 15.43 2.17 25.99
N ILE A 388 14.32 2.92 25.83
CA ILE A 388 13.68 3.12 24.52
C ILE A 388 14.64 3.83 23.55
N ARG A 389 15.35 4.86 24.02
CA ARG A 389 16.39 5.54 23.23
C ARG A 389 17.48 4.57 22.78
N GLU A 390 18.00 3.75 23.68
CA GLU A 390 19.08 2.82 23.36
C GLU A 390 18.65 1.75 22.34
N TYR A 391 17.47 1.13 22.54
CA TYR A 391 16.93 0.17 21.58
C TYR A 391 16.75 0.78 20.19
N THR A 392 16.15 1.96 20.13
CA THR A 392 15.86 2.63 18.85
C THR A 392 17.11 3.10 18.12
N ASN A 393 18.13 3.56 18.84
CA ASN A 393 19.44 3.87 18.27
C ASN A 393 20.12 2.65 17.62
N HIS A 394 19.80 1.44 18.08
CA HIS A 394 20.28 0.19 17.50
C HIS A 394 19.33 -0.45 16.48
N GLY A 395 18.27 0.27 16.10
CA GLY A 395 17.28 -0.21 15.12
C GLY A 395 16.33 -1.29 15.65
N VAL A 396 16.23 -1.45 16.97
CA VAL A 396 15.27 -2.34 17.62
C VAL A 396 13.91 -1.65 17.69
N VAL A 397 12.87 -2.29 17.15
CA VAL A 397 11.52 -1.73 17.12
C VAL A 397 10.86 -1.87 18.49
N VAL A 398 10.35 -0.78 19.05
CA VAL A 398 9.68 -0.79 20.36
C VAL A 398 8.16 -0.87 20.18
N THR A 399 7.59 -1.90 20.81
CA THR A 399 6.15 -2.10 21.02
C THR A 399 5.80 -1.65 22.43
N ALA A 400 4.91 -0.68 22.59
CA ALA A 400 4.39 -0.27 23.89
C ALA A 400 3.11 -1.04 24.23
N VAL A 401 3.08 -1.73 25.37
CA VAL A 401 1.83 -2.23 25.96
C VAL A 401 1.30 -1.15 26.89
N VAL A 402 0.25 -0.46 26.46
CA VAL A 402 -0.30 0.72 27.13
C VAL A 402 -1.49 0.29 27.97
N TYR A 403 -1.34 0.25 29.30
CA TYR A 403 -2.42 -0.16 30.21
C TYR A 403 -2.29 0.56 31.56
N GLY A 404 -3.04 0.12 32.58
CA GLY A 404 -2.79 0.52 33.96
C GLY A 404 -3.51 1.79 34.38
N VAL A 405 -4.83 1.74 34.53
CA VAL A 405 -5.66 2.94 34.75
C VAL A 405 -5.42 3.53 36.16
N PRO A 406 -5.10 4.85 36.29
CA PRO A 406 -4.90 5.49 37.58
C PRO A 406 -6.19 5.61 38.38
N ASP A 407 -6.08 5.62 39.70
CA ASP A 407 -7.20 5.66 40.65
C ASP A 407 -8.25 6.73 40.31
N TRP A 408 -7.85 7.92 39.87
CA TRP A 408 -8.77 9.03 39.55
C TRP A 408 -9.60 8.84 38.27
N ALA A 409 -9.22 7.89 37.41
CA ALA A 409 -9.92 7.56 36.16
C ALA A 409 -10.53 6.15 36.17
N ARG A 410 -10.21 5.36 37.19
CA ARG A 410 -10.44 3.92 37.24
C ARG A 410 -11.85 3.58 37.67
N ARG A 411 -12.45 2.58 37.02
CA ARG A 411 -13.71 1.96 37.45
C ARG A 411 -13.51 1.08 38.68
N ASP A 412 -14.50 1.05 39.56
CA ASP A 412 -14.51 0.05 40.62
C ASP A 412 -14.79 -1.34 40.02
N CYS A 413 -13.78 -2.20 40.09
CA CYS A 413 -13.83 -3.57 39.58
C CYS A 413 -13.25 -4.60 40.55
N VAL A 414 -12.92 -4.16 41.78
CA VAL A 414 -12.31 -4.99 42.81
C VAL A 414 -13.42 -5.56 43.69
N ASN A 415 -13.71 -6.84 43.57
CA ASN A 415 -14.77 -7.48 44.35
C ASN A 415 -14.40 -7.55 45.86
N PRO A 416 -15.27 -7.10 46.79
CA PRO A 416 -15.03 -7.17 48.24
C PRO A 416 -14.72 -8.57 48.78
N LYS A 417 -15.05 -9.65 48.04
CA LYS A 417 -14.76 -11.05 48.39
C LYS A 417 -13.36 -11.55 47.96
N LYS A 418 -12.43 -10.67 47.54
CA LYS A 418 -11.02 -10.99 47.19
C LYS A 418 -10.83 -12.08 46.11
N ARG A 419 -11.59 -12.08 45.02
CA ARG A 419 -11.41 -13.06 43.92
C ARG A 419 -11.22 -12.48 42.52
N VAL A 420 -11.28 -11.16 42.35
CA VAL A 420 -11.44 -10.60 41.01
C VAL A 420 -10.45 -9.44 40.82
N VAL A 421 -9.54 -9.65 39.88
CA VAL A 421 -8.39 -8.84 39.45
C VAL A 421 -7.13 -9.00 40.31
N GLN A 422 -6.04 -9.43 39.65
CA GLN A 422 -4.71 -9.59 40.26
C GLN A 422 -4.11 -8.26 40.73
N ALA A 423 -4.48 -7.14 40.07
CA ALA A 423 -4.16 -5.79 40.50
C ALA A 423 -5.21 -4.75 40.02
N PRO A 424 -5.65 -3.79 40.85
CA PRO A 424 -6.63 -2.76 40.45
C PRO A 424 -6.28 -1.98 39.17
N MET A 425 -5.00 -1.86 38.81
CA MET A 425 -4.57 -1.18 37.57
C MET A 425 -5.14 -1.79 36.28
N PHE A 426 -5.61 -3.04 36.31
CA PHE A 426 -6.26 -3.71 35.17
C PHE A 426 -7.76 -3.43 35.05
N CYS A 427 -8.35 -2.64 35.95
CA CYS A 427 -9.71 -2.14 35.73
C CYS A 427 -9.73 -1.16 34.55
N ALA A 428 -10.79 -1.21 33.76
CA ALA A 428 -11.03 -0.26 32.68
C ALA A 428 -11.32 1.16 33.20
N PRO A 429 -11.16 2.20 32.36
CA PRO A 429 -11.60 3.54 32.70
C PRO A 429 -13.13 3.61 32.99
N VAL A 430 -13.55 4.54 33.84
CA VAL A 430 -14.98 4.89 33.97
C VAL A 430 -15.49 5.53 32.70
N ASP A 431 -16.81 5.47 32.48
CA ASP A 431 -17.43 6.12 31.32
C ASP A 431 -17.09 7.62 31.31
N GLY A 432 -16.71 8.14 30.14
CA GLY A 432 -16.21 9.51 29.98
C GLY A 432 -14.70 9.71 30.20
N LYS A 433 -13.96 8.69 30.68
CA LYS A 433 -12.49 8.74 30.86
C LYS A 433 -11.68 8.05 29.76
N ALA A 434 -12.33 7.52 28.74
CA ALA A 434 -11.65 6.94 27.59
C ALA A 434 -10.75 7.94 26.83
N SER A 435 -11.17 9.21 26.73
CA SER A 435 -10.36 10.27 26.12
C SER A 435 -9.11 10.63 26.94
N ASP A 436 -9.18 10.52 28.27
CA ASP A 436 -8.02 10.66 29.16
C ASP A 436 -7.00 9.53 28.91
N TYR A 437 -7.48 8.28 28.76
CA TYR A 437 -6.63 7.16 28.36
C TYR A 437 -6.02 7.38 26.96
N GLY A 438 -6.84 7.80 26.00
CA GLY A 438 -6.37 8.14 24.65
C GLY A 438 -5.30 9.23 24.64
N ARG A 439 -5.45 10.26 25.47
CA ARG A 439 -4.43 11.30 25.66
C ARG A 439 -3.13 10.74 26.20
N PHE A 440 -3.16 9.77 27.13
CA PHE A 440 -1.93 9.10 27.58
C PHE A 440 -1.25 8.33 26.45
N ALA A 441 -2.01 7.57 25.66
CA ALA A 441 -1.46 6.88 24.49
C ALA A 441 -0.87 7.86 23.46
N GLY A 442 -1.54 9.00 23.22
CA GLY A 442 -1.04 10.11 22.40
C GLY A 442 0.22 10.74 22.97
N PHE A 443 0.31 10.93 24.29
CA PHE A 443 1.52 11.39 24.95
C PHE A 443 2.68 10.44 24.67
N VAL A 444 2.50 9.12 24.82
CA VAL A 444 3.53 8.12 24.50
C VAL A 444 3.96 8.26 23.03
N ALA A 445 3.01 8.34 22.11
CA ALA A 445 3.29 8.48 20.68
C ALA A 445 4.03 9.79 20.34
N ASN A 446 3.66 10.90 20.96
CA ASN A 446 4.30 12.21 20.77
C ASN A 446 5.68 12.30 21.42
N PHE A 447 5.84 11.71 22.60
CA PHE A 447 7.04 11.79 23.41
C PHE A 447 8.14 10.87 22.86
N PHE A 448 7.76 9.68 22.41
CA PHE A 448 8.62 8.69 21.75
C PHE A 448 8.37 8.64 20.24
N ASN A 449 8.48 9.79 19.57
CA ASN A 449 8.21 9.92 18.13
C ASN A 449 9.44 9.71 17.22
N GLY A 450 10.62 9.45 17.80
CA GLY A 450 11.89 9.32 17.07
C GLY A 450 12.58 10.64 16.69
N GLU A 451 11.95 11.80 16.92
CA GLU A 451 12.47 13.11 16.51
C GLU A 451 12.87 13.99 17.71
N LYS A 452 12.33 13.71 18.90
CA LYS A 452 12.61 14.47 20.14
C LYS A 452 13.82 13.98 20.93
N GLY A 453 14.58 13.03 20.39
CA GLY A 453 15.73 12.45 21.09
C GLY A 453 15.37 11.52 22.27
N ASN A 454 14.11 11.10 22.43
CA ASN A 454 13.70 10.14 23.47
C ASN A 454 13.65 8.69 22.96
N GLY A 455 14.03 8.47 21.70
CA GLY A 455 13.77 7.22 21.00
C GLY A 455 12.36 7.17 20.41
N ARG A 456 11.95 5.96 20.00
CA ARG A 456 10.72 5.76 19.23
C ARG A 456 9.92 4.52 19.66
N VAL A 457 8.63 4.72 19.92
CA VAL A 457 7.63 3.65 19.97
C VAL A 457 6.87 3.65 18.65
N ALA A 458 6.75 2.48 18.01
CA ALA A 458 6.12 2.36 16.69
C ALA A 458 4.90 1.42 16.68
N ASP A 459 4.82 0.49 17.62
CA ASP A 459 3.70 -0.43 17.80
C ASP A 459 3.04 -0.16 19.16
N PHE A 460 1.72 -0.13 19.22
CA PHE A 460 0.93 0.19 20.43
C PHE A 460 -0.13 -0.87 20.68
N VAL A 461 0.04 -1.63 21.75
CA VAL A 461 -0.95 -2.59 22.23
C VAL A 461 -1.85 -1.86 23.24
N ILE A 462 -3.14 -1.83 22.97
CA ILE A 462 -4.11 -1.11 23.78
C ILE A 462 -4.72 -2.05 24.82
N HIS A 463 -4.42 -1.77 26.09
CA HIS A 463 -4.68 -2.67 27.22
C HIS A 463 -3.99 -4.05 27.04
N ASN A 464 -4.27 -5.00 27.95
CA ASN A 464 -3.67 -6.33 27.94
C ASN A 464 -4.75 -7.39 28.06
N GLU A 465 -4.71 -8.42 27.20
CA GLU A 465 -5.60 -9.59 27.21
C GLU A 465 -7.08 -9.22 27.45
N VAL A 466 -7.64 -8.43 26.53
CA VAL A 466 -8.86 -7.66 26.80
C VAL A 466 -10.13 -8.50 26.87
N ASN A 467 -10.03 -9.76 26.45
CA ASN A 467 -11.05 -10.79 26.62
C ASN A 467 -11.04 -11.44 28.01
N SER A 468 -10.00 -11.17 28.82
CA SER A 468 -9.80 -11.76 30.13
C SER A 468 -10.15 -10.79 31.26
N TYR A 469 -11.03 -11.22 32.18
CA TYR A 469 -11.44 -10.39 33.32
C TYR A 469 -10.30 -10.16 34.34
N MET A 470 -9.21 -10.93 34.23
CA MET A 470 -8.04 -10.80 35.08
C MET A 470 -7.17 -9.59 34.70
N TRP A 471 -7.12 -9.26 33.41
CA TRP A 471 -6.18 -8.31 32.82
C TRP A 471 -6.86 -7.10 32.18
N PHE A 472 -8.16 -7.17 31.93
CA PHE A 472 -8.99 -6.03 31.59
C PHE A 472 -10.41 -6.23 32.13
N ASN A 473 -10.74 -5.54 33.22
CA ASN A 473 -12.03 -5.73 33.89
C ASN A 473 -12.90 -4.47 33.84
N ILE A 474 -14.12 -4.61 33.35
CA ILE A 474 -15.08 -3.51 33.22
C ILE A 474 -16.05 -3.38 34.41
N GLY A 475 -15.69 -3.93 35.59
CA GLY A 475 -16.58 -4.02 36.75
C GLY A 475 -17.46 -5.29 36.75
N CYS A 476 -17.02 -6.33 36.04
CA CYS A 476 -17.76 -7.58 35.94
C CYS A 476 -17.77 -8.36 37.25
N SER A 477 -18.96 -8.85 37.61
CA SER A 477 -19.16 -9.95 38.56
C SER A 477 -19.53 -11.24 37.82
N ASP A 478 -19.64 -12.35 38.55
CA ASP A 478 -20.03 -13.66 38.00
C ASP A 478 -21.38 -13.68 37.27
N THR A 479 -22.24 -12.66 37.49
CA THR A 479 -23.62 -12.61 36.97
C THR A 479 -23.93 -11.40 36.10
N ASN A 480 -23.04 -10.42 35.97
CA ASN A 480 -23.34 -9.13 35.29
C ASN A 480 -22.35 -8.78 34.17
N CYS A 481 -21.75 -9.78 33.55
CA CYS A 481 -20.75 -9.58 32.52
C CYS A 481 -21.41 -9.81 31.15
N ASN A 482 -21.69 -8.71 30.44
CA ASN A 482 -22.31 -8.73 29.11
C ASN A 482 -21.28 -8.34 28.05
N LEU A 483 -21.13 -9.18 27.02
CA LEU A 483 -20.13 -9.01 25.97
C LEU A 483 -20.27 -7.68 25.21
N ASN A 484 -21.49 -7.21 24.94
CA ASN A 484 -21.71 -5.92 24.28
C ASN A 484 -21.22 -4.75 25.13
N THR A 485 -21.47 -4.78 26.44
CA THR A 485 -20.97 -3.75 27.36
C THR A 485 -19.46 -3.79 27.47
N TRP A 486 -18.87 -4.99 27.59
CA TRP A 486 -17.41 -5.15 27.67
C TRP A 486 -16.71 -4.63 26.42
N THR A 487 -17.13 -5.09 25.25
CA THR A 487 -16.57 -4.65 23.97
C THR A 487 -16.82 -3.17 23.72
N ARG A 488 -17.93 -2.58 24.18
CA ARG A 488 -18.14 -1.12 24.14
C ARG A 488 -17.10 -0.38 24.98
N VAL A 489 -16.94 -0.74 26.26
CA VAL A 489 -15.99 -0.06 27.17
C VAL A 489 -14.56 -0.17 26.64
N TYR A 490 -14.19 -1.31 26.08
CA TYR A 490 -12.90 -1.47 25.43
C TYR A 490 -12.80 -0.62 24.14
N ALA A 491 -13.83 -0.64 23.27
CA ALA A 491 -13.85 0.16 22.05
C ALA A 491 -13.72 1.67 22.34
N ASP A 492 -14.34 2.17 23.41
CA ASP A 492 -14.22 3.58 23.81
C ASP A 492 -12.73 3.94 24.05
N SER A 493 -12.01 3.09 24.78
CA SER A 493 -10.57 3.29 25.09
C SER A 493 -9.70 3.09 23.85
N TYR A 494 -9.96 2.06 23.05
CA TYR A 494 -9.23 1.76 21.81
C TYR A 494 -9.37 2.88 20.77
N ASN A 495 -10.59 3.32 20.49
CA ASN A 495 -10.88 4.36 19.51
C ASN A 495 -10.21 5.68 19.89
N ALA A 496 -10.28 6.07 21.17
CA ALA A 496 -9.60 7.25 21.67
C ALA A 496 -8.08 7.12 21.53
N ALA A 497 -7.48 6.01 21.95
CA ALA A 497 -6.05 5.79 21.82
C ALA A 497 -5.59 5.81 20.37
N TYR A 498 -6.31 5.11 19.47
CA TYR A 498 -6.01 5.09 18.04
C TYR A 498 -5.95 6.50 17.45
N ASP A 499 -6.96 7.33 17.72
CA ASP A 499 -7.04 8.68 17.13
C ASP A 499 -5.90 9.58 17.62
N TYR A 500 -5.59 9.53 18.92
CA TYR A 500 -4.46 10.26 19.49
C TYR A 500 -3.12 9.75 18.97
N ILE A 501 -2.92 8.44 18.87
CA ILE A 501 -1.68 7.85 18.34
C ILE A 501 -1.51 8.25 16.87
N LYS A 502 -2.53 8.07 16.04
CA LYS A 502 -2.47 8.37 14.59
C LYS A 502 -2.30 9.87 14.30
N LYS A 503 -2.78 10.75 15.19
CA LYS A 503 -2.50 12.19 15.13
C LYS A 503 -1.00 12.49 15.29
N GLU A 504 -0.30 11.73 16.12
CA GLU A 504 1.12 11.95 16.44
C GLU A 504 2.08 11.13 15.56
N GLN A 505 1.65 9.93 15.15
CA GLN A 505 2.39 8.98 14.32
C GLN A 505 1.43 8.25 13.36
N LYS A 506 1.32 8.72 12.12
CA LYS A 506 0.34 8.19 11.14
C LYS A 506 0.51 6.70 10.83
N ASN A 507 1.76 6.24 10.77
CA ASN A 507 2.12 4.88 10.41
C ASN A 507 2.42 3.99 11.63
N ALA A 508 2.13 4.44 12.85
CA ALA A 508 2.18 3.58 14.03
C ALA A 508 1.14 2.47 13.92
N LYS A 509 1.49 1.27 14.41
CA LYS A 509 0.56 0.14 14.48
C LYS A 509 -0.19 0.18 15.79
N VAL A 510 -1.50 -0.07 15.76
CA VAL A 510 -2.36 -0.08 16.94
C VAL A 510 -3.05 -1.43 17.00
N LEU A 511 -2.83 -2.15 18.10
CA LEU A 511 -3.14 -3.58 18.22
C LEU A 511 -4.12 -3.84 19.37
N ILE A 512 -5.01 -4.81 19.15
CA ILE A 512 -5.93 -5.35 20.16
C ILE A 512 -5.29 -6.59 20.76
N SER A 513 -5.13 -6.66 22.08
CA SER A 513 -4.50 -7.79 22.77
C SER A 513 -5.52 -8.84 23.22
N PHE A 514 -5.27 -10.12 22.91
CA PHE A 514 -6.00 -11.26 23.46
C PHE A 514 -5.09 -12.32 24.06
N ASP A 515 -5.60 -13.03 25.06
CA ASP A 515 -5.00 -14.26 25.58
C ASP A 515 -5.15 -15.44 24.59
N HIS A 516 -4.63 -16.62 24.94
CA HIS A 516 -4.68 -17.80 24.08
C HIS A 516 -6.07 -18.45 23.93
N TYR A 517 -7.08 -18.05 24.71
CA TYR A 517 -8.43 -18.65 24.69
C TYR A 517 -9.23 -18.07 23.53
N PHE A 518 -9.08 -18.72 22.37
CA PHE A 518 -9.65 -18.22 21.13
C PHE A 518 -11.05 -18.74 20.84
N GLY A 519 -11.24 -20.06 20.92
CA GLY A 519 -12.50 -20.77 20.64
C GLY A 519 -13.13 -21.41 21.88
N ALA A 520 -12.61 -21.12 23.07
CA ALA A 520 -13.13 -21.57 24.37
C ALA A 520 -13.17 -20.41 25.37
N THR A 521 -14.04 -20.51 26.37
CA THR A 521 -14.13 -19.54 27.47
C THR A 521 -13.42 -20.08 28.71
N LYS A 522 -12.89 -19.19 29.56
CA LYS A 522 -12.29 -19.55 30.85
C LYS A 522 -12.95 -18.73 31.96
N GLY A 523 -13.70 -19.39 32.84
CA GLY A 523 -14.46 -18.68 33.87
C GLY A 523 -15.42 -17.66 33.24
N ILE A 524 -15.34 -16.40 33.67
CA ILE A 524 -16.12 -15.29 33.09
C ILE A 524 -15.43 -14.56 31.92
N SER A 525 -14.21 -14.98 31.55
CA SER A 525 -13.53 -14.47 30.36
C SER A 525 -14.22 -14.97 29.09
N TYR A 526 -14.17 -14.15 28.04
CA TYR A 526 -14.75 -14.48 26.75
C TYR A 526 -13.73 -15.12 25.81
N ARG A 527 -14.23 -16.01 24.94
CA ARG A 527 -13.48 -16.49 23.79
C ARG A 527 -13.17 -15.33 22.85
N ALA A 528 -11.92 -15.22 22.40
CA ALA A 528 -11.45 -14.07 21.63
C ALA A 528 -12.12 -13.96 20.24
N ASP A 529 -12.50 -15.07 19.60
CA ASP A 529 -13.18 -15.08 18.30
C ASP A 529 -14.53 -14.32 18.33
N ASN A 530 -15.35 -14.57 19.36
CA ASN A 530 -16.65 -13.93 19.56
C ASN A 530 -16.49 -12.48 20.06
N PHE A 531 -15.49 -12.25 20.92
CA PHE A 531 -15.17 -10.91 21.38
C PHE A 531 -14.80 -10.00 20.21
N LEU A 532 -13.93 -10.48 19.32
CA LEU A 532 -13.49 -9.72 18.15
C LEU A 532 -14.66 -9.46 17.17
N LYS A 533 -15.52 -10.45 16.91
CA LYS A 533 -16.74 -10.26 16.09
C LYS A 533 -17.66 -9.17 16.61
N THR A 534 -17.79 -9.07 17.93
CA THR A 534 -18.64 -8.06 18.57
C THR A 534 -17.96 -6.69 18.66
N LEU A 535 -16.63 -6.67 18.78
CA LEU A 535 -15.81 -5.47 18.87
C LEU A 535 -15.65 -4.74 17.54
N VAL A 536 -15.29 -5.45 16.46
CA VAL A 536 -14.88 -4.83 15.18
C VAL A 536 -15.91 -3.83 14.63
N PRO A 537 -17.23 -4.09 14.65
CA PRO A 537 -18.22 -3.10 14.22
C PRO A 537 -18.19 -1.77 15.00
N LYS A 538 -17.63 -1.77 16.22
CA LYS A 538 -17.52 -0.59 17.09
C LYS A 538 -16.24 0.23 16.84
N LEU A 539 -15.32 -0.28 16.01
CA LEU A 539 -14.04 0.39 15.72
C LEU A 539 -14.16 1.41 14.58
N GLY A 540 -15.20 1.31 13.75
CA GLY A 540 -15.36 2.15 12.55
C GLY A 540 -14.30 1.83 11.49
N ASN A 541 -13.78 2.86 10.82
CA ASN A 541 -12.82 2.72 9.70
C ASN A 541 -11.35 2.70 10.16
N ARG A 542 -11.06 2.23 11.38
CA ARG A 542 -9.69 2.23 11.93
C ARG A 542 -8.95 0.98 11.48
N ASP A 543 -7.70 1.14 11.06
CA ASP A 543 -6.81 0.05 10.64
C ASP A 543 -6.32 -0.72 11.89
N TRP A 544 -7.14 -1.63 12.39
CA TRP A 544 -6.83 -2.42 13.57
C TRP A 544 -5.99 -3.64 13.19
N MET A 545 -5.13 -4.04 14.13
CA MET A 545 -4.26 -5.21 14.02
C MET A 545 -4.40 -6.06 15.30
N LEU A 546 -3.82 -7.26 15.28
CA LEU A 546 -3.96 -8.18 16.40
C LEU A 546 -2.65 -8.39 17.16
N ALA A 547 -2.70 -8.14 18.46
CA ALA A 547 -1.75 -8.63 19.44
C ALA A 547 -2.32 -9.92 20.05
N PHE A 548 -1.57 -11.02 20.01
CA PHE A 548 -2.06 -12.31 20.48
C PHE A 548 -1.05 -13.03 21.35
N HIS A 549 -1.49 -13.62 22.46
CA HIS A 549 -0.61 -14.24 23.44
C HIS A 549 -0.74 -15.76 23.37
N SER A 550 0.07 -16.40 22.54
CA SER A 550 0.09 -17.85 22.40
C SER A 550 0.91 -18.51 23.50
N TYR A 551 0.36 -19.56 24.09
CA TYR A 551 1.03 -20.40 25.08
C TYR A 551 0.68 -21.87 24.84
N PRO A 552 1.42 -22.80 25.46
CA PRO A 552 0.94 -24.16 25.67
C PRO A 552 -0.47 -24.18 26.28
N PRO A 553 -1.34 -25.14 25.88
CA PRO A 553 -2.71 -25.23 26.41
C PRO A 553 -2.75 -25.47 27.93
N ASP A 554 -1.74 -26.15 28.47
CA ASP A 554 -1.48 -26.22 29.91
C ASP A 554 -0.26 -25.36 30.25
N LEU A 555 -0.47 -24.25 30.95
CA LEU A 555 0.59 -23.33 31.35
C LEU A 555 1.62 -23.96 32.31
N ALA A 556 1.29 -25.06 32.99
CA ALA A 556 2.23 -25.82 33.81
C ALA A 556 3.15 -26.74 32.98
N SER A 557 2.92 -26.84 31.67
CA SER A 557 3.62 -27.71 30.75
C SER A 557 4.25 -26.93 29.59
N PRO A 558 5.43 -27.34 29.09
CA PRO A 558 6.00 -26.73 27.88
C PRO A 558 5.36 -27.24 26.58
N GLU A 559 4.49 -28.25 26.64
CA GLU A 559 4.05 -29.02 25.47
C GLU A 559 2.86 -28.38 24.73
N PHE A 560 2.93 -28.33 23.40
CA PHE A 560 1.86 -27.87 22.52
C PHE A 560 1.78 -28.69 21.22
N GLY A 561 0.59 -28.76 20.62
CA GLY A 561 0.28 -29.63 19.49
C GLY A 561 -0.46 -28.94 18.35
N ALA A 562 -0.46 -29.57 17.17
CA ALA A 562 -1.22 -29.09 15.99
C ALA A 562 -2.75 -29.12 16.18
N ASN A 563 -3.24 -29.88 17.18
CA ASN A 563 -4.67 -30.09 17.44
C ASN A 563 -5.22 -29.30 18.63
N ASP A 564 -4.44 -28.41 19.25
CA ASP A 564 -4.81 -27.74 20.50
C ASP A 564 -6.12 -26.93 20.39
N TYR A 565 -6.45 -26.44 19.20
CA TYR A 565 -7.70 -25.72 18.95
C TYR A 565 -8.91 -26.64 19.06
N ASN A 566 -8.83 -27.85 18.52
CA ASN A 566 -9.97 -28.78 18.60
C ASN A 566 -10.09 -29.37 20.00
N ASN A 567 -8.94 -29.66 20.62
CA ASN A 567 -8.90 -30.32 21.92
C ASN A 567 -9.28 -29.37 23.06
N HIS A 568 -8.94 -28.08 22.93
CA HIS A 568 -9.01 -27.13 24.04
C HIS A 568 -9.67 -25.79 23.67
N GLY A 569 -9.93 -25.51 22.40
CA GLY A 569 -10.32 -24.17 21.94
C GLY A 569 -9.22 -23.12 22.08
N ILE A 570 -7.96 -23.55 22.19
CA ILE A 570 -6.80 -22.71 22.46
C ILE A 570 -5.95 -22.56 21.20
N ILE A 571 -5.39 -21.36 20.99
CA ILE A 571 -4.37 -21.11 19.97
C ILE A 571 -3.00 -21.10 20.66
N SER A 572 -2.28 -22.22 20.51
CA SER A 572 -0.90 -22.38 20.92
C SER A 572 0.04 -22.09 19.75
N PHE A 573 1.35 -22.24 19.98
CA PHE A 573 2.32 -22.19 18.88
C PHE A 573 2.12 -23.32 17.87
N GLY A 574 1.52 -24.44 18.28
CA GLY A 574 1.39 -25.64 17.46
C GLY A 574 0.39 -25.52 16.32
N ASN A 575 -0.64 -24.72 16.53
CA ASN A 575 -1.78 -24.53 15.64
C ASN A 575 -2.01 -23.06 15.29
N ILE A 576 -0.99 -22.21 15.47
CA ILE A 576 -1.08 -20.75 15.31
C ILE A 576 -1.64 -20.29 13.96
N GLY A 577 -1.52 -21.13 12.92
CA GLY A 577 -2.14 -20.89 11.63
C GLY A 577 -3.66 -20.75 11.69
N VAL A 578 -4.35 -21.43 12.61
CA VAL A 578 -5.82 -21.36 12.76
C VAL A 578 -6.27 -19.92 13.00
N LEU A 579 -5.52 -19.15 13.81
CA LEU A 579 -5.80 -17.74 14.04
C LEU A 579 -5.69 -16.92 12.74
N ALA A 580 -4.58 -17.05 12.03
CA ALA A 580 -4.34 -16.34 10.78
C ALA A 580 -5.35 -16.74 9.68
N GLY A 581 -5.73 -18.01 9.61
CA GLY A 581 -6.77 -18.52 8.72
C GLY A 581 -8.14 -17.93 9.04
N TRP A 582 -8.51 -17.93 10.32
CA TRP A 582 -9.78 -17.39 10.78
C TRP A 582 -9.91 -15.88 10.50
N LEU A 583 -8.85 -15.09 10.72
CA LEU A 583 -8.86 -13.65 10.42
C LEU A 583 -9.08 -13.39 8.93
N ARG A 584 -8.42 -14.17 8.07
CA ARG A 584 -8.57 -14.06 6.61
C ARG A 584 -9.95 -14.49 6.12
N GLN A 585 -10.59 -15.43 6.81
CA GLN A 585 -11.94 -15.88 6.49
C GLN A 585 -13.01 -14.88 6.93
N ASN A 586 -12.88 -14.32 8.15
CA ASN A 586 -13.89 -13.45 8.74
C ASN A 586 -13.72 -11.98 8.33
N TYR A 587 -12.49 -11.58 7.95
CA TYR A 587 -12.17 -10.22 7.50
C TYR A 587 -11.40 -10.24 6.16
N PRO A 588 -11.98 -10.79 5.07
CA PRO A 588 -11.28 -11.04 3.80
C PRO A 588 -10.93 -9.79 2.99
N ASN A 589 -11.41 -8.62 3.40
CA ASN A 589 -11.14 -7.33 2.73
C ASN A 589 -10.36 -6.35 3.62
N ASP A 590 -9.87 -6.81 4.78
CA ASP A 590 -9.12 -6.00 5.72
C ASP A 590 -7.69 -6.56 5.87
N PRO A 591 -6.73 -6.05 5.08
CA PRO A 591 -5.35 -6.52 5.17
C PRO A 591 -4.66 -6.19 6.48
N HIS A 592 -5.11 -5.18 7.22
CA HIS A 592 -4.56 -4.82 8.53
C HIS A 592 -4.95 -5.87 9.58
N ALA A 593 -6.18 -6.38 9.51
CA ALA A 593 -6.65 -7.47 10.37
C ALA A 593 -5.84 -8.77 10.23
N TRP A 594 -5.08 -8.94 9.15
CA TRP A 594 -4.25 -10.13 8.93
C TRP A 594 -2.85 -10.02 9.51
N GLU A 595 -2.47 -8.83 9.97
CA GLU A 595 -1.19 -8.61 10.62
C GLU A 595 -1.29 -8.96 12.12
N ILE A 596 -0.49 -9.95 12.53
CA ILE A 596 -0.47 -10.48 13.89
C ILE A 596 0.90 -10.21 14.50
N GLN A 597 0.92 -9.66 15.71
CA GLN A 597 2.09 -9.64 16.57
C GLN A 597 1.85 -10.52 17.78
N LEU A 598 2.77 -11.45 18.02
CA LEU A 598 2.76 -12.21 19.25
C LEU A 598 3.49 -11.37 20.32
N THR A 599 2.74 -10.67 21.17
CA THR A 599 3.27 -9.59 22.03
C THR A 599 3.67 -10.01 23.43
N GLU A 600 3.21 -11.18 23.87
CA GLU A 600 3.59 -11.80 25.14
C GLU A 600 3.39 -13.31 25.03
N ASN A 601 4.47 -14.10 25.07
CA ASN A 601 4.38 -15.54 24.82
C ASN A 601 5.52 -16.26 25.53
N GLY A 602 5.21 -17.28 26.31
CA GLY A 602 6.19 -17.99 27.12
C GLY A 602 6.02 -19.50 27.05
N ILE A 603 7.08 -20.21 27.39
CA ILE A 603 7.04 -21.67 27.54
C ILE A 603 7.59 -21.97 28.93
N ASN A 604 6.85 -22.72 29.73
CA ASN A 604 7.20 -22.95 31.11
C ASN A 604 8.48 -23.81 31.23
N GLY A 605 9.37 -23.43 32.15
CA GLY A 605 10.65 -24.07 32.42
C GLY A 605 10.95 -24.22 33.91
N VAL A 606 9.94 -24.34 34.78
CA VAL A 606 10.17 -24.56 36.22
C VAL A 606 10.80 -25.95 36.45
N GLY A 607 12.05 -25.95 36.92
CA GLY A 607 12.81 -27.17 37.20
C GLY A 607 13.58 -27.75 35.99
N ALA A 608 14.67 -28.46 36.28
CA ALA A 608 15.67 -28.85 35.27
C ALA A 608 15.11 -29.68 34.09
N SER A 609 14.16 -30.60 34.34
CA SER A 609 13.56 -31.41 33.28
C SER A 609 12.67 -30.58 32.35
N MET A 610 11.94 -29.60 32.87
CA MET A 610 11.11 -28.70 32.06
C MET A 610 11.98 -27.74 31.25
N GLN A 611 13.10 -27.26 31.78
CA GLN A 611 14.02 -26.37 31.06
C GLN A 611 14.58 -26.98 29.76
N GLN A 612 14.88 -28.28 29.75
CA GLN A 612 15.31 -28.98 28.53
C GLN A 612 14.19 -29.06 27.49
N ARG A 613 12.95 -29.29 27.92
CA ARG A 613 11.79 -29.31 27.02
C ARG A 613 11.42 -27.91 26.53
N GLN A 614 11.50 -26.90 27.41
CA GLN A 614 11.35 -25.48 27.08
C GLN A 614 12.28 -25.09 25.93
N GLN A 615 13.55 -25.52 25.97
CA GLN A 615 14.53 -25.28 24.91
C GLN A 615 14.10 -25.85 23.55
N ALA A 616 13.64 -27.11 23.53
CA ALA A 616 13.21 -27.78 22.30
C ALA A 616 11.93 -27.12 21.75
N GLN A 617 10.97 -26.86 22.63
CA GLN A 617 9.68 -26.28 22.29
C GLN A 617 9.80 -24.82 21.83
N LEU A 618 10.75 -24.05 22.35
CA LEU A 618 11.05 -22.71 21.82
C LEU A 618 11.49 -22.76 20.35
N CYS A 619 12.33 -23.72 19.99
CA CYS A 619 12.74 -23.88 18.60
C CYS A 619 11.57 -24.27 17.69
N GLN A 620 10.68 -25.14 18.19
CA GLN A 620 9.47 -25.52 17.47
C GLN A 620 8.48 -24.37 17.33
N ALA A 621 8.35 -23.50 18.35
CA ALA A 621 7.54 -22.30 18.30
C ALA A 621 8.03 -21.35 17.19
N PHE A 622 9.34 -21.09 17.11
CA PHE A 622 9.90 -20.30 16.00
C PHE A 622 9.57 -20.90 14.63
N ARG A 623 9.72 -22.22 14.45
CA ARG A 623 9.40 -22.89 13.18
C ARG A 623 7.93 -22.73 12.80
N ASN A 624 7.02 -22.94 13.74
CA ASN A 624 5.58 -22.83 13.47
C ASN A 624 5.16 -21.38 13.18
N VAL A 625 5.75 -20.41 13.89
CA VAL A 625 5.51 -18.97 13.68
C VAL A 625 6.08 -18.50 12.35
N LEU A 626 7.31 -18.91 12.01
CA LEU A 626 7.91 -18.61 10.70
C LEU A 626 7.10 -19.23 9.56
N GLY A 627 6.63 -20.47 9.74
CA GLY A 627 5.75 -21.19 8.81
C GLY A 627 4.32 -20.64 8.70
N THR A 628 3.99 -19.54 9.39
CA THR A 628 2.67 -18.90 9.35
C THR A 628 2.78 -17.46 8.84
N PRO A 629 2.59 -17.21 7.53
CA PRO A 629 2.58 -15.86 6.97
C PRO A 629 1.51 -14.96 7.61
N GLY A 630 1.87 -13.69 7.84
CA GLY A 630 1.05 -12.70 8.54
C GLY A 630 1.48 -12.41 9.98
N ILE A 631 2.32 -13.27 10.58
CA ILE A 631 2.95 -12.96 11.87
C ILE A 631 4.19 -12.08 11.64
N THR A 632 4.19 -10.86 12.19
CA THR A 632 5.24 -9.85 11.95
C THR A 632 6.15 -9.62 13.16
N SER A 633 5.79 -10.14 14.33
CA SER A 633 6.60 -10.07 15.54
C SER A 633 6.37 -11.28 16.44
N PHE A 634 7.43 -11.80 17.05
CA PHE A 634 7.41 -12.83 18.09
C PHE A 634 8.15 -12.30 19.32
N VAL A 635 7.40 -11.83 20.30
CA VAL A 635 7.93 -11.36 21.59
C VAL A 635 7.90 -12.52 22.57
N TYR A 636 9.09 -12.98 22.97
CA TYR A 636 9.20 -13.96 24.04
C TYR A 636 9.06 -13.27 25.40
N HIS A 637 8.08 -13.71 26.18
CA HIS A 637 7.88 -13.38 27.58
C HIS A 637 8.50 -14.51 28.40
N ARG A 638 9.64 -14.29 29.07
CA ARG A 638 10.36 -13.02 29.31
C ARG A 638 11.87 -13.28 29.43
N LEU A 639 12.71 -12.26 29.62
CA LEU A 639 14.15 -12.48 29.79
C LEU A 639 14.45 -13.25 31.09
N VAL A 640 14.03 -12.71 32.23
CA VAL A 640 14.27 -13.29 33.57
C VAL A 640 12.93 -13.73 34.15
N ASP A 641 12.86 -14.90 34.77
CA ASP A 641 11.68 -15.34 35.51
C ASP A 641 11.19 -14.28 36.51
N HIS A 642 9.87 -14.11 36.62
CA HIS A 642 9.29 -13.29 37.67
C HIS A 642 9.08 -14.13 38.94
N PRO A 643 9.50 -13.65 40.13
CA PRO A 643 9.36 -14.43 41.38
C PRO A 643 7.92 -14.85 41.69
N ASP A 644 6.95 -13.96 41.50
CA ASP A 644 5.54 -14.28 41.78
C ASP A 644 4.96 -15.31 40.78
N GLU A 645 5.44 -15.33 39.54
CA GLU A 645 4.98 -16.30 38.53
C GLU A 645 5.57 -17.68 38.84
N VAL A 646 6.86 -17.75 39.17
CA VAL A 646 7.53 -19.01 39.54
C VAL A 646 6.92 -19.60 40.82
N ALA A 647 6.61 -18.76 41.81
CA ALA A 647 5.90 -19.18 43.02
C ALA A 647 4.50 -19.78 42.69
N GLY A 648 3.86 -19.29 41.61
CA GLY A 648 2.64 -19.84 41.04
C GLY A 648 2.83 -21.04 40.10
N GLY A 649 4.06 -21.52 39.92
CA GLY A 649 4.40 -22.64 39.04
C GLY A 649 4.66 -22.28 37.57
N LEU A 650 4.80 -21.01 37.23
CA LEU A 650 5.01 -20.50 35.88
C LEU A 650 6.37 -19.79 35.75
N GLY A 651 7.34 -20.47 35.13
CA GLY A 651 8.70 -19.96 34.93
C GLY A 651 9.05 -19.85 33.45
N CYS A 652 8.45 -18.86 32.79
CA CYS A 652 8.59 -18.63 31.35
C CYS A 652 9.86 -17.86 30.95
N GLY A 653 10.67 -17.40 31.90
CA GLY A 653 11.93 -16.72 31.64
C GLY A 653 12.91 -17.55 30.83
N LEU A 654 13.71 -16.89 29.99
CA LEU A 654 14.89 -17.50 29.38
C LEU A 654 16.01 -17.70 30.41
N TRP A 655 16.01 -16.89 31.46
CA TRP A 655 16.89 -16.95 32.63
C TRP A 655 16.05 -17.24 33.88
N ASN A 656 16.66 -17.90 34.86
CA ASN A 656 16.06 -18.13 36.18
C ASN A 656 15.97 -16.81 36.97
N GLU A 657 15.26 -16.83 38.11
CA GLU A 657 15.11 -15.66 39.01
C GLU A 657 16.46 -15.08 39.48
N ASP A 658 17.47 -15.95 39.68
CA ASP A 658 18.83 -15.56 40.05
C ASP A 658 19.67 -15.04 38.86
N ARG A 659 19.03 -14.85 37.69
CA ARG A 659 19.62 -14.42 36.41
C ARG A 659 20.61 -15.41 35.80
N SER A 660 20.68 -16.66 36.27
CA SER A 660 21.39 -17.71 35.56
C SER A 660 20.65 -18.10 34.27
N PRO A 661 21.34 -18.26 33.13
CA PRO A 661 20.67 -18.58 31.86
C PRO A 661 20.14 -20.02 31.87
N LYS A 662 18.89 -20.22 31.42
CA LYS A 662 18.34 -21.56 31.12
C LYS A 662 18.83 -22.04 29.75
N PRO A 663 18.77 -23.35 29.45
CA PRO A 663 19.07 -23.88 28.12
C PRO A 663 18.30 -23.20 26.97
N ALA A 664 17.06 -22.75 27.22
CA ALA A 664 16.25 -22.01 26.25
C ALA A 664 16.91 -20.68 25.80
N TRP A 665 17.70 -20.02 26.64
CA TRP A 665 18.47 -18.82 26.26
C TRP A 665 19.40 -19.10 25.08
N THR A 666 20.07 -20.25 25.07
CA THR A 666 20.99 -20.62 23.98
C THR A 666 20.25 -20.76 22.65
N THR A 667 19.08 -21.43 22.66
CA THR A 667 18.21 -21.52 21.47
C THR A 667 17.78 -20.13 21.02
N PHE A 668 17.29 -19.28 21.93
CA PHE A 668 16.84 -17.93 21.59
C PHE A 668 17.97 -17.07 21.00
N ALA A 669 19.14 -17.05 21.64
CA ALA A 669 20.28 -16.23 21.26
C ALA A 669 20.83 -16.62 19.88
N LEU A 670 20.81 -17.92 19.54
CA LEU A 670 21.40 -18.43 18.31
C LEU A 670 20.44 -18.56 17.12
N ALA A 671 19.11 -18.59 17.33
CA ALA A 671 18.12 -18.92 16.30
C ALA A 671 18.30 -18.12 14.97
N ASN A 672 18.42 -16.80 15.00
CA ASN A 672 18.60 -15.98 13.80
C ASN A 672 20.03 -15.45 13.62
N ARG A 673 21.01 -16.04 14.32
CA ARG A 673 22.40 -15.58 14.27
C ARG A 673 23.07 -16.11 13.00
N LYS A 674 23.77 -15.23 12.28
CA LYS A 674 24.54 -15.61 11.09
C LYS A 674 25.92 -16.16 11.49
N GLY A 675 26.44 -17.09 10.70
CA GLY A 675 27.83 -17.57 10.85
C GLY A 675 28.08 -18.46 12.07
N VAL A 676 27.03 -18.97 12.72
CA VAL A 676 27.18 -20.05 13.71
C VAL A 676 27.53 -21.33 12.97
N GLY A 677 28.58 -22.04 13.42
CA GLY A 677 29.02 -23.30 12.79
C GLY A 677 27.94 -24.38 12.79
N ALA A 678 28.15 -25.44 12.01
CA ALA A 678 27.23 -26.58 11.94
C ALA A 678 26.96 -27.17 13.33
N GLY A 679 25.69 -27.41 13.67
CA GLY A 679 25.26 -28.05 14.92
C GLY A 679 24.36 -27.21 15.84
N TRP A 680 24.15 -25.93 15.56
CA TRP A 680 23.25 -25.07 16.34
C TRP A 680 21.93 -24.82 15.62
N PRO A 681 20.78 -24.87 16.34
CA PRO A 681 19.49 -24.75 15.69
C PRO A 681 19.19 -23.29 15.33
N SER A 682 19.14 -23.01 14.03
CA SER A 682 18.59 -21.77 13.48
C SER A 682 17.07 -21.64 13.67
N CYS A 683 16.39 -22.71 14.10
CA CYS A 683 14.94 -22.77 14.26
C CYS A 683 14.14 -22.28 13.05
N GLY A 684 14.69 -22.43 11.84
CA GLY A 684 14.05 -22.06 10.57
C GLY A 684 14.45 -20.70 10.01
N PHE A 685 15.26 -19.89 10.72
CA PHE A 685 15.71 -18.59 10.22
C PHE A 685 16.76 -18.69 9.09
N ASP A 686 17.51 -19.80 9.02
CA ASP A 686 18.56 -20.05 8.04
C ASP A 686 18.04 -20.29 6.62
N ILE A 687 16.79 -20.77 6.48
CA ILE A 687 16.16 -21.06 5.20
C ILE A 687 15.30 -19.91 4.67
N LEU A 688 15.19 -18.80 5.40
CA LEU A 688 14.54 -17.59 4.89
C LEU A 688 15.22 -17.10 3.60
N PRO A 689 14.47 -16.61 2.59
CA PRO A 689 13.06 -16.19 2.63
C PRO A 689 12.04 -17.33 2.45
N TYR A 690 12.47 -18.59 2.50
CA TYR A 690 11.60 -19.75 2.40
C TYR A 690 11.20 -20.31 3.77
N VAL A 691 10.14 -21.11 3.76
CA VAL A 691 9.69 -21.96 4.87
C VAL A 691 9.47 -23.38 4.33
N PRO A 692 9.57 -24.42 5.17
CA PRO A 692 9.37 -25.78 4.69
C PRO A 692 7.90 -25.97 4.31
N LEU A 693 7.65 -26.82 3.31
CA LEU A 693 6.37 -27.44 3.02
C LEU A 693 6.60 -28.94 3.14
N MET A 694 6.08 -29.53 4.22
CA MET A 694 6.35 -30.92 4.57
C MET A 694 5.13 -31.77 4.25
N ARG A 695 5.34 -32.89 3.57
CA ARG A 695 4.37 -33.99 3.46
C ARG A 695 4.72 -35.07 4.46
N GLY A 696 3.72 -35.53 5.20
CA GLY A 696 3.85 -36.61 6.17
C GLY A 696 2.73 -37.62 6.05
N TYR A 697 2.96 -38.81 6.62
CA TYR A 697 2.03 -39.93 6.56
C TYR A 697 1.93 -40.63 7.92
N ASN A 698 0.72 -41.03 8.30
CA ASN A 698 0.46 -41.72 9.57
C ASN A 698 0.17 -43.23 9.42
N GLY A 699 0.41 -43.81 8.24
CA GLY A 699 0.02 -45.19 7.94
C GLY A 699 -1.37 -45.34 7.34
N LYS A 700 -2.15 -44.24 7.23
CA LYS A 700 -3.48 -44.23 6.61
C LYS A 700 -3.69 -43.08 5.64
N LYS A 701 -3.37 -41.84 6.05
CA LYS A 701 -3.62 -40.63 5.26
C LYS A 701 -2.46 -39.62 5.36
N HIS A 702 -2.42 -38.68 4.42
CA HIS A 702 -1.34 -37.72 4.28
C HIS A 702 -1.65 -36.35 4.91
N TRP A 703 -0.63 -35.74 5.48
CA TRP A 703 -0.67 -34.38 5.97
C TRP A 703 0.31 -33.53 5.19
N VAL A 704 -0.07 -32.29 4.93
CA VAL A 704 0.80 -31.32 4.28
C VAL A 704 0.73 -29.99 5.02
N THR A 705 1.84 -29.57 5.60
CA THR A 705 1.91 -28.35 6.41
C THR A 705 3.29 -27.68 6.33
N SER A 706 3.35 -26.38 6.60
CA SER A 706 4.59 -25.64 6.86
C SER A 706 4.96 -25.56 8.34
N ARG A 707 4.11 -26.11 9.22
CA ARG A 707 4.25 -26.12 10.67
C ARG A 707 4.54 -27.54 11.17
N GLN A 708 4.39 -27.79 12.46
CA GLN A 708 4.46 -29.15 13.00
C GLN A 708 3.28 -30.01 12.60
N PHE A 709 3.55 -31.31 12.44
CA PHE A 709 2.49 -32.29 12.28
C PHE A 709 1.78 -32.62 13.62
N PRO A 710 0.55 -33.16 13.56
CA PRO A 710 -0.02 -33.90 14.67
C PRO A 710 0.82 -35.11 15.07
N SER A 711 0.64 -35.57 16.31
CA SER A 711 1.29 -36.77 16.81
C SER A 711 0.98 -38.00 15.93
N GLY A 712 2.00 -38.83 15.68
CA GLY A 712 1.88 -40.07 14.89
C GLY A 712 2.09 -39.90 13.38
N VAL A 713 2.19 -38.69 12.86
CA VAL A 713 2.53 -38.42 11.45
C VAL A 713 4.05 -38.35 11.30
N LYS A 714 4.61 -39.12 10.35
CA LYS A 714 6.04 -39.11 10.04
C LYS A 714 6.28 -38.31 8.76
N VAL A 715 7.31 -37.45 8.77
CA VAL A 715 7.75 -36.73 7.56
C VAL A 715 8.17 -37.73 6.49
N GLU A 716 7.65 -37.57 5.27
CA GLU A 716 8.08 -38.35 4.09
C GLU A 716 8.91 -37.51 3.14
N GLN A 717 8.54 -36.25 2.95
CA GLN A 717 9.17 -35.36 1.97
C GLN A 717 9.07 -33.90 2.43
N THR A 718 10.10 -33.11 2.13
CA THR A 718 10.14 -31.67 2.42
C THR A 718 10.52 -30.89 1.17
N TRP A 719 9.76 -29.83 0.89
CA TRP A 719 10.06 -28.78 -0.08
C TRP A 719 10.15 -27.43 0.62
N HIS A 720 10.41 -26.38 -0.16
CA HIS A 720 10.49 -25.01 0.34
C HIS A 720 9.56 -24.11 -0.49
N ILE A 721 8.78 -23.28 0.20
CA ILE A 721 7.90 -22.27 -0.40
C ILE A 721 8.23 -20.89 0.17
N LEU A 722 7.88 -19.82 -0.55
CA LEU A 722 8.18 -18.47 -0.09
C LEU A 722 7.36 -18.15 1.16
N ARG A 723 7.98 -17.56 2.18
CA ARG A 723 7.26 -17.10 3.37
C ARG A 723 6.39 -15.89 3.06
N GLU A 724 6.96 -14.95 2.32
CA GLU A 724 6.35 -13.66 2.00
C GLU A 724 5.92 -13.58 0.53
N GLN A 725 4.96 -12.69 0.25
CA GLN A 725 4.48 -12.49 -1.10
C GLN A 725 5.59 -11.95 -2.00
N ALA A 726 5.76 -12.58 -3.17
CA ALA A 726 6.61 -12.09 -4.25
C ALA A 726 5.80 -11.86 -5.54
N PRO A 727 6.34 -11.13 -6.53
CA PRO A 727 5.69 -11.00 -7.84
C PRO A 727 5.29 -12.36 -8.41
N ASN A 728 4.09 -12.44 -9.01
CA ASN A 728 3.55 -13.67 -9.60
C ASN A 728 3.40 -14.86 -8.62
N THR A 729 3.20 -14.60 -7.32
CA THR A 729 2.91 -15.64 -6.34
C THR A 729 1.48 -15.59 -5.81
N GLN A 730 1.03 -16.69 -5.20
CA GLN A 730 -0.25 -16.84 -4.53
C GLN A 730 -0.08 -17.58 -3.21
N LEU A 731 -0.79 -17.12 -2.18
CA LEU A 731 -0.82 -17.74 -0.87
C LEU A 731 -1.59 -19.07 -0.92
N VAL A 732 -1.05 -20.09 -0.24
CA VAL A 732 -1.70 -21.40 -0.05
C VAL A 732 -2.04 -21.63 1.42
N TYR A 733 -3.13 -22.35 1.64
CA TYR A 733 -3.73 -22.64 2.94
C TYR A 733 -3.70 -24.14 3.22
N GLU A 734 -3.44 -24.48 4.47
CA GLU A 734 -3.65 -25.81 5.02
C GLU A 734 -5.13 -25.96 5.39
N CYS A 735 -5.79 -26.98 4.87
CA CYS A 735 -7.21 -27.20 5.07
C CYS A 735 -7.44 -28.60 5.61
N ARG A 736 -8.02 -28.71 6.81
CA ARG A 736 -8.26 -30.00 7.47
C ARG A 736 -9.56 -30.62 6.95
N VAL A 737 -9.47 -31.89 6.55
CA VAL A 737 -10.57 -32.66 5.97
C VAL A 737 -11.04 -33.74 6.94
N GLY A 738 -12.36 -33.93 7.06
CA GLY A 738 -12.95 -34.98 7.90
C GLY A 738 -13.40 -34.56 9.30
N GLY A 739 -13.71 -33.27 9.51
CA GLY A 739 -14.30 -32.77 10.76
C GLY A 739 -13.29 -32.29 11.82
N PRO A 740 -13.73 -32.12 13.08
CA PRO A 740 -12.90 -31.58 14.17
C PRO A 740 -11.64 -32.39 14.43
N ASN A 741 -11.71 -33.71 14.30
CA ASN A 741 -10.57 -34.62 14.47
C ASN A 741 -9.95 -35.04 13.14
N GLY A 742 -10.21 -34.28 12.06
CA GLY A 742 -9.92 -34.67 10.68
C GLY A 742 -8.56 -35.35 10.50
N ASP A 743 -8.57 -36.49 9.83
CA ASP A 743 -7.44 -37.43 9.79
C ASP A 743 -6.29 -36.99 8.86
N HIS A 744 -6.46 -35.90 8.11
CA HIS A 744 -5.59 -35.45 7.03
C HIS A 744 -5.88 -34.02 6.56
N THR A 745 -5.06 -33.51 5.65
CA THR A 745 -5.18 -32.14 5.12
C THR A 745 -5.11 -32.12 3.61
N LEU A 746 -5.80 -31.14 3.00
CA LEU A 746 -5.56 -30.71 1.62
C LEU A 746 -4.91 -29.32 1.60
N ILE A 747 -4.20 -29.03 0.53
CA ILE A 747 -3.76 -27.65 0.22
C ILE A 747 -4.82 -26.98 -0.63
N SER A 748 -5.16 -25.73 -0.30
CA SER A 748 -6.04 -24.89 -1.13
C SER A 748 -5.42 -23.53 -1.37
N THR A 749 -5.75 -22.92 -2.50
CA THR A 749 -5.46 -21.51 -2.78
C THR A 749 -6.56 -20.57 -2.28
N LEU A 750 -7.65 -21.11 -1.73
CA LEU A 750 -8.81 -20.36 -1.27
C LEU A 750 -8.79 -20.23 0.27
N ALA A 751 -8.99 -19.02 0.78
CA ALA A 751 -9.05 -18.79 2.22
C ALA A 751 -10.23 -19.49 2.91
N ASN A 752 -11.33 -19.75 2.19
CA ASN A 752 -12.44 -20.55 2.72
C ASN A 752 -12.16 -22.07 2.73
N CYS A 753 -10.95 -22.48 2.35
CA CYS A 753 -10.49 -23.86 2.40
C CYS A 753 -11.40 -24.87 1.66
N GLU A 754 -12.05 -24.47 0.57
CA GLU A 754 -13.01 -25.34 -0.14
C GLU A 754 -14.11 -25.87 0.80
N ASN A 755 -14.56 -25.02 1.73
CA ASN A 755 -15.53 -25.30 2.80
C ASN A 755 -15.05 -26.33 3.84
N GLN A 756 -13.74 -26.59 3.89
CA GLN A 756 -13.09 -27.35 4.95
C GLN A 756 -12.58 -26.42 6.06
N PHE A 757 -12.13 -27.01 7.17
CA PHE A 757 -11.61 -26.23 8.30
C PHE A 757 -10.25 -25.62 7.95
N ASN A 758 -10.10 -24.30 8.08
CA ASN A 758 -8.87 -23.60 7.72
C ASN A 758 -7.85 -23.62 8.86
N MET A 759 -6.76 -24.35 8.64
CA MET A 759 -5.63 -24.48 9.56
C MET A 759 -4.60 -23.35 9.37
N GLY A 760 -4.80 -22.48 8.40
CA GLY A 760 -4.05 -21.25 8.21
C GLY A 760 -3.20 -21.20 6.93
N PRO A 761 -2.71 -20.00 6.59
CA PRO A 761 -1.75 -19.82 5.50
C PRO A 761 -0.44 -20.58 5.78
N MET A 762 0.18 -21.14 4.75
CA MET A 762 1.45 -21.88 4.85
C MET A 762 2.63 -21.17 4.17
N GLY A 763 2.35 -20.39 3.12
CA GLY A 763 3.35 -19.72 2.30
C GLY A 763 2.85 -19.43 0.90
N TYR A 764 3.73 -18.95 0.04
CA TYR A 764 3.44 -18.50 -1.31
C TYR A 764 4.10 -19.41 -2.34
N VAL A 765 3.32 -19.79 -3.35
CA VAL A 765 3.76 -20.55 -4.53
C VAL A 765 3.66 -19.67 -5.77
N TYR A 766 4.51 -19.90 -6.77
CA TYR A 766 4.39 -19.20 -8.05
C TYR A 766 3.14 -19.64 -8.80
N LYS A 767 2.42 -18.69 -9.42
CA LYS A 767 1.22 -18.97 -10.23
C LYS A 767 1.55 -19.65 -11.55
N THR A 768 2.77 -19.48 -12.04
CA THR A 768 3.30 -20.11 -13.25
C THR A 768 4.66 -20.74 -12.95
N GLN A 769 5.04 -21.75 -13.74
CA GLN A 769 6.33 -22.43 -13.58
C GLN A 769 7.50 -21.43 -13.73
N VAL A 770 8.45 -21.47 -12.79
CA VAL A 770 9.70 -20.67 -12.81
C VAL A 770 10.89 -21.62 -12.94
N ALA A 771 11.98 -21.16 -13.56
CA ALA A 771 13.21 -21.95 -13.66
C ALA A 771 13.76 -22.29 -12.26
N GLY A 772 14.13 -23.55 -12.03
CA GLY A 772 14.66 -24.02 -10.74
C GLY A 772 13.60 -24.31 -9.67
N THR A 773 12.30 -24.25 -9.98
CA THR A 773 11.22 -24.67 -9.07
C THR A 773 10.56 -25.97 -9.54
N SER A 774 9.88 -26.67 -8.64
CA SER A 774 9.07 -27.84 -9.00
C SER A 774 7.58 -27.46 -9.09
N PRO A 775 6.84 -27.95 -10.10
CA PRO A 775 5.39 -27.82 -10.09
C PRO A 775 4.80 -28.63 -8.93
N ILE A 776 3.81 -28.07 -8.24
CA ILE A 776 3.10 -28.73 -7.14
C ILE A 776 1.73 -29.14 -7.66
N TYR A 777 1.44 -30.43 -7.59
CA TYR A 777 0.14 -30.98 -7.92
C TYR A 777 -0.55 -31.45 -6.64
N ARG A 778 -1.88 -31.33 -6.57
CA ARG A 778 -2.69 -31.92 -5.51
C ARG A 778 -3.40 -33.14 -6.04
N CYS A 779 -3.12 -34.30 -5.46
CA CYS A 779 -3.76 -35.56 -5.79
C CYS A 779 -4.87 -35.89 -4.79
N TYR A 780 -5.91 -36.59 -5.25
CA TYR A 780 -7.03 -37.06 -4.43
C TYR A 780 -7.28 -38.55 -4.67
N ILE A 781 -7.32 -39.33 -3.59
CA ILE A 781 -7.60 -40.76 -3.62
C ILE A 781 -9.03 -40.98 -3.15
N ALA A 782 -9.95 -41.18 -4.10
CA ALA A 782 -11.39 -41.29 -3.81
C ALA A 782 -11.76 -42.43 -2.84
N THR A 783 -11.02 -43.54 -2.84
CA THR A 783 -11.32 -44.71 -1.99
C THR A 783 -11.04 -44.46 -0.51
N THR A 784 -10.05 -43.63 -0.19
CA THR A 784 -9.65 -43.31 1.19
C THR A 784 -10.07 -41.90 1.61
N GLY A 785 -10.54 -41.10 0.65
CA GLY A 785 -10.77 -39.67 0.79
C GLY A 785 -9.49 -38.86 0.97
N ASP A 786 -8.32 -39.45 0.70
CA ASP A 786 -7.02 -38.87 1.06
C ASP A 786 -6.54 -37.83 0.05
N HIS A 787 -5.82 -36.82 0.55
CA HIS A 787 -5.26 -35.73 -0.24
C HIS A 787 -3.74 -35.66 -0.02
N PHE A 788 -2.98 -35.53 -1.08
CA PHE A 788 -1.52 -35.41 -0.98
C PHE A 788 -0.92 -34.55 -2.10
N ILE A 789 0.35 -34.18 -1.93
CA ILE A 789 1.18 -33.48 -2.92
C ILE A 789 2.25 -34.36 -3.52
#